data_AF-A0A8S4QM41-F1
#
_entry.id   AF-A0A8S4QM41-F1
#
_cell.length_a   1.000
_cell.length_b   1.000
_cell.length_c   1.000
_cell.angle_alpha   90.00
_cell.angle_beta   90.00
_cell.angle_gamma   90.00
#
_symmetry.space_group_name_H-M   'P 1'
#
loop_
_entity.id
_entity.type
_entity.pdbx_description
1 polymer ?
#
loop_
_entity_poly.entity_id
_entity_poly.type
_entity_poly.pdbx_seq_one_letter_code
_entity_poly.pdbx_strand_id
1 'polypeptide(L)'
;MIRVKGAREHNLQGIDVNIPKNKLVVITGLSGSGKSSLAFDTIYAEGQRRYVESLSAYARQFLNIQDKPDVESITGLSPAISINQKSISKNPRSTVGTVTEIYDYLRLIYARIGIPYSPATGLPITKQTVSQIVDTITALPLETKVYIIAPIVRGRKGEHLKEILEIKKQGYVRLKINGEICDIDDLPKLDKNKKHDIFVIADRVSISDDIGNRLPSSIESALRLAHGLMYAEIVNLPDNHNSEYKNGQTLTFSENFACPESGFTLEEIEPRLFSFNSPYGACSSCNGLGKKLSVDAKLIVPDETLSISEGALKPIGSIFLQVHTNYGLLKNAILSLAENCKFSLDVPWKNIDQKVKDLILFGSREMKFQGLVSILERQMDYDASLIDRYCSVTDCKECAGYRLRKEALTVKIDEKHIGEISGLSVDESLDWFENLPDKLTEQHKQISNKILNEIIKRLTFLKNVGLNYLTLDRESSTLSGGESQRIRLASQIGSGLTGVLYVLDEPSIGLHQCDNDRLIATLKNLRDMGNTVIVVEHDEDTIMAADYVIDIGPGAGVNGGKVVAEGTPDQLQKNSESITGQYLSADINVKDRSGSTPLHYATLSNHVEVVDALLAEGASVHVKDGNGSTPLHYAAKNGYLEIVDALLDRGADVYEKDSLQKTPLYYAIINHQEDTVESIKGFLKNKVVQGSVVVGGLVAMLGNFVTSTLFITETMEITLTSVMVAIAVSASTALTSGYAKYLMSKFDNEIKEIKERQDVMEGRQSLTEGWQNVGLQSIRIHNALL
;
A
#
# COMPACT_ATOMS: atom_id res chain seq x y z
N MET A 1 -32.29 19.77 9.72
CA MET A 1 -32.78 19.23 8.44
C MET A 1 -32.40 20.18 7.31
N ILE A 2 -32.05 19.65 6.15
CA ILE A 2 -31.95 20.39 4.89
C ILE A 2 -33.30 20.20 4.19
N ARG A 3 -33.95 21.27 3.73
CA ARG A 3 -35.23 21.18 3.02
C ARG A 3 -35.07 21.72 1.62
N VAL A 4 -35.30 20.88 0.63
CA VAL A 4 -35.31 21.21 -0.80
C VAL A 4 -36.76 21.31 -1.22
N LYS A 5 -37.15 22.43 -1.85
CA LYS A 5 -38.50 22.64 -2.37
C LYS A 5 -38.50 22.94 -3.86
N GLY A 6 -39.38 22.27 -4.59
CA GLY A 6 -39.62 22.49 -6.01
C GLY A 6 -38.37 22.34 -6.86
N ALA A 7 -37.55 21.31 -6.64
CA ALA A 7 -36.38 21.04 -7.46
C ALA A 7 -36.80 20.52 -8.85
N ARG A 8 -36.33 21.20 -9.91
CA ARG A 8 -36.71 20.97 -11.31
C ARG A 8 -35.52 20.75 -12.24
N GLU A 9 -34.33 20.58 -11.69
CA GLU A 9 -33.13 20.44 -12.50
C GLU A 9 -33.14 19.17 -13.35
N HIS A 10 -32.80 19.33 -14.64
CA HIS A 10 -32.88 18.29 -15.67
C HIS A 10 -34.28 17.64 -15.79
N ASN A 11 -34.44 16.43 -15.28
CA ASN A 11 -35.66 15.64 -15.36
C ASN A 11 -36.45 15.59 -14.04
N LEU A 12 -36.04 16.35 -13.01
CA LEU A 12 -36.75 16.42 -11.73
C LEU A 12 -38.11 17.09 -11.90
N GLN A 13 -39.16 16.51 -11.31
CA GLN A 13 -40.55 16.93 -11.52
C GLN A 13 -41.07 17.87 -10.42
N GLY A 14 -40.26 18.87 -10.03
CA GLY A 14 -40.64 19.82 -8.96
C GLY A 14 -40.72 19.16 -7.59
N ILE A 15 -39.71 18.35 -7.25
CA ILE A 15 -39.74 17.52 -6.04
C ILE A 15 -39.43 18.31 -4.77
N ASP A 16 -40.08 17.90 -3.69
CA ASP A 16 -39.82 18.37 -2.33
C ASP A 16 -39.16 17.25 -1.53
N VAL A 17 -38.02 17.52 -0.89
CA VAL A 17 -37.25 16.51 -0.15
C VAL A 17 -36.77 17.09 1.18
N ASN A 18 -36.91 16.31 2.25
CA ASN A 18 -36.38 16.65 3.58
C ASN A 18 -35.23 15.73 3.97
N ILE A 19 -34.01 16.27 4.03
CA ILE A 19 -32.79 15.50 4.32
C ILE A 19 -32.36 15.73 5.77
N PRO A 20 -32.18 14.68 6.58
CA PRO A 20 -31.68 14.84 7.95
C PRO A 20 -30.21 15.33 7.95
N LYS A 21 -29.87 16.19 8.93
CA LYS A 21 -28.49 16.68 9.10
C LYS A 21 -27.69 15.72 9.97
N ASN A 22 -26.38 15.71 9.79
CA ASN A 22 -25.43 14.90 10.56
C ASN A 22 -25.72 13.40 10.45
N LYS A 23 -26.20 12.98 9.28
CA LYS A 23 -26.60 11.61 8.95
C LYS A 23 -25.92 11.18 7.65
N LEU A 24 -25.73 9.87 7.51
CA LEU A 24 -25.35 9.23 6.26
C LEU A 24 -26.63 8.99 5.45
N VAL A 25 -26.78 9.74 4.38
CA VAL A 25 -27.96 9.73 3.52
C VAL A 25 -27.58 9.12 2.18
N VAL A 26 -28.29 8.08 1.76
CA VAL A 26 -28.07 7.45 0.45
C VAL A 26 -29.20 7.85 -0.50
N ILE A 27 -28.84 8.30 -1.70
CA ILE A 27 -29.77 8.57 -2.80
C ILE A 27 -29.61 7.43 -3.81
N THR A 28 -30.68 6.68 -4.04
CA THR A 28 -30.68 5.48 -4.88
C THR A 28 -31.81 5.50 -5.91
N GLY A 29 -31.95 4.45 -6.70
CA GLY A 29 -32.93 4.31 -7.79
C GLY A 29 -32.29 4.18 -9.18
N LEU A 30 -33.07 3.87 -10.22
CA LEU A 30 -32.54 3.47 -11.55
C LEU A 30 -31.54 4.45 -12.20
N SER A 31 -30.65 3.94 -13.06
CA SER A 31 -29.76 4.81 -13.83
C SER A 31 -30.56 5.79 -14.70
N GLY A 32 -30.20 7.08 -14.64
CA GLY A 32 -30.96 8.15 -15.29
C GLY A 32 -32.28 8.55 -14.60
N SER A 33 -32.56 8.07 -13.38
CA SER A 33 -33.77 8.46 -12.65
C SER A 33 -33.76 9.90 -12.14
N GLY A 34 -32.59 10.55 -12.04
CA GLY A 34 -32.44 11.92 -11.53
C GLY A 34 -31.67 12.05 -10.20
N LYS A 35 -31.02 10.96 -9.73
CA LYS A 35 -30.19 10.96 -8.51
C LYS A 35 -29.11 12.04 -8.52
N SER A 36 -28.29 12.06 -9.57
CA SER A 36 -27.19 13.02 -9.73
C SER A 36 -27.72 14.45 -9.92
N SER A 37 -28.85 14.62 -10.62
CA SER A 37 -29.55 15.91 -10.77
C SER A 37 -29.92 16.51 -9.41
N LEU A 38 -30.41 15.68 -8.47
CA LEU A 38 -30.73 16.13 -7.12
C LEU A 38 -29.47 16.34 -6.27
N ALA A 39 -28.57 15.37 -6.24
CA ALA A 39 -27.40 15.39 -5.36
C ALA A 39 -26.35 16.44 -5.78
N PHE A 40 -25.94 16.41 -7.04
CA PHE A 40 -24.84 17.22 -7.57
C PHE A 40 -25.33 18.53 -8.18
N ASP A 41 -26.26 18.46 -9.12
CA ASP A 41 -26.65 19.63 -9.92
C ASP A 41 -27.58 20.57 -9.14
N THR A 42 -28.25 20.07 -8.09
CA THR A 42 -29.11 20.90 -7.21
C THR A 42 -28.45 21.17 -5.85
N ILE A 43 -28.25 20.14 -5.01
CA ILE A 43 -27.86 20.32 -3.61
C ILE A 43 -26.41 20.79 -3.49
N TYR A 44 -25.47 20.08 -4.12
CA TYR A 44 -24.06 20.45 -4.10
C TYR A 44 -23.81 21.80 -4.81
N ALA A 45 -24.37 21.99 -6.01
CA ALA A 45 -24.22 23.22 -6.77
C ALA A 45 -24.66 24.45 -5.95
N GLU A 46 -25.83 24.38 -5.31
CA GLU A 46 -26.34 25.48 -4.48
C GLU A 46 -25.50 25.69 -3.21
N GLY A 47 -24.99 24.60 -2.61
CA GLY A 47 -24.14 24.66 -1.41
C GLY A 47 -22.78 25.28 -1.69
N GLN A 48 -22.18 24.93 -2.83
CA GLN A 48 -20.94 25.54 -3.30
C GLN A 48 -21.15 27.00 -3.70
N ARG A 49 -22.20 27.30 -4.48
CA ARG A 49 -22.53 28.65 -4.94
C ARG A 49 -22.68 29.62 -3.78
N ARG A 50 -23.51 29.29 -2.78
CA ARG A 50 -23.75 30.14 -1.59
C ARG A 50 -22.47 30.39 -0.79
N TYR A 51 -21.60 29.38 -0.68
CA TYR A 51 -20.32 29.53 0.00
C TYR A 51 -19.37 30.45 -0.78
N VAL A 52 -19.22 30.25 -2.09
CA VAL A 52 -18.37 31.10 -2.95
C VAL A 52 -18.89 32.53 -3.00
N GLU A 53 -20.21 32.73 -3.01
CA GLU A 53 -20.84 34.06 -2.92
C GLU A 53 -20.54 34.76 -1.59
N SER A 54 -20.27 34.03 -0.51
CA SER A 54 -19.85 34.63 0.76
C SER A 54 -18.39 35.11 0.77
N LEU A 55 -17.56 34.65 -0.19
CA LEU A 55 -16.16 35.07 -0.32
C LEU A 55 -16.05 36.50 -0.86
N SER A 56 -14.83 37.04 -0.79
CA SER A 56 -14.52 38.42 -1.21
C SER A 56 -14.91 38.67 -2.67
N ALA A 57 -15.27 39.92 -2.99
CA ALA A 57 -15.63 40.32 -4.36
C ALA A 57 -14.54 39.97 -5.40
N TYR A 58 -13.27 40.00 -4.98
CA TYR A 58 -12.13 39.55 -5.78
C TYR A 58 -12.15 38.03 -6.03
N ALA A 59 -12.35 37.21 -4.99
CA ALA A 59 -12.40 35.75 -5.13
C ALA A 59 -13.52 35.28 -6.07
N ARG A 60 -14.65 35.99 -6.10
CA ARG A 60 -15.77 35.74 -7.02
C ARG A 60 -15.40 35.94 -8.50
N GLN A 61 -14.36 36.72 -8.82
CA GLN A 61 -13.92 36.93 -10.20
C GLN A 61 -13.10 35.74 -10.73
N PHE A 62 -12.44 34.97 -9.86
CA PHE A 62 -11.54 33.86 -10.25
C PHE A 62 -12.16 32.48 -10.05
N LEU A 63 -13.16 32.37 -9.18
CA LEU A 63 -13.88 31.12 -8.95
C LEU A 63 -15.05 31.05 -9.92
N ASN A 64 -15.09 29.98 -10.73
CA ASN A 64 -16.27 29.66 -11.53
C ASN A 64 -17.45 29.39 -10.61
N ILE A 65 -18.33 30.37 -10.50
CA ILE A 65 -19.61 30.23 -9.81
C ILE A 65 -20.47 29.29 -10.67
N GLN A 66 -20.99 28.22 -10.06
CA GLN A 66 -21.96 27.35 -10.73
C GLN A 66 -23.21 28.15 -11.08
N ASP A 67 -23.84 27.83 -12.21
CA ASP A 67 -25.14 28.40 -12.55
C ASP A 67 -26.14 28.12 -11.42
N LYS A 68 -27.06 29.06 -11.19
CA LYS A 68 -28.06 28.90 -10.15
C LYS A 68 -29.01 27.77 -10.57
N PRO A 69 -29.13 26.68 -9.78
CA PRO A 69 -30.01 25.57 -10.12
C PRO A 69 -31.49 25.96 -10.09
N ASP A 70 -32.32 25.30 -10.90
CA ASP A 70 -33.78 25.47 -10.93
C ASP A 70 -34.41 24.79 -9.71
N VAL A 71 -34.45 25.54 -8.62
CA VAL A 71 -35.08 25.16 -7.36
C VAL A 71 -35.81 26.37 -6.78
N GLU A 72 -36.98 26.13 -6.18
CA GLU A 72 -37.75 27.21 -5.55
C GLU A 72 -37.04 27.73 -4.30
N SER A 73 -36.70 26.82 -3.38
CA SER A 73 -35.91 27.17 -2.20
C SER A 73 -35.17 25.97 -1.63
N ILE A 74 -33.98 26.23 -1.08
CA ILE A 74 -33.24 25.27 -0.24
C ILE A 74 -32.91 25.94 1.08
N THR A 75 -33.32 25.34 2.20
CA THR A 75 -33.04 25.86 3.55
C THR A 75 -32.20 24.88 4.36
N GLY A 76 -31.41 25.40 5.29
CA GLY A 76 -30.54 24.59 6.14
C GLY A 76 -29.31 24.01 5.44
N LEU A 77 -28.95 24.48 4.25
CA LEU A 77 -27.80 23.99 3.49
C LEU A 77 -26.47 24.41 4.14
N SER A 78 -25.55 23.46 4.28
CA SER A 78 -24.15 23.70 4.71
C SER A 78 -23.25 23.96 3.48
N PRO A 79 -22.05 24.54 3.65
CA PRO A 79 -21.04 24.52 2.59
C PRO A 79 -20.83 23.10 2.08
N ALA A 80 -20.85 22.92 0.76
CA ALA A 80 -20.85 21.60 0.15
C ALA A 80 -19.52 21.28 -0.55
N ILE A 81 -19.05 20.03 -0.40
CA ILE A 81 -17.86 19.49 -1.05
C ILE A 81 -18.26 18.24 -1.83
N SER A 82 -17.95 18.21 -3.13
CA SER A 82 -18.15 17.03 -3.97
C SER A 82 -16.94 16.11 -3.94
N ILE A 83 -17.18 14.81 -3.94
CA ILE A 83 -16.16 13.76 -4.12
C ILE A 83 -16.62 12.85 -5.25
N ASN A 84 -16.27 13.23 -6.48
CA ASN A 84 -16.60 12.52 -7.72
C ASN A 84 -15.38 11.82 -8.32
N GLN A 85 -15.61 11.01 -9.35
CA GLN A 85 -14.56 10.28 -10.09
C GLN A 85 -13.73 11.14 -11.04
N LYS A 86 -13.95 12.47 -11.07
CA LYS A 86 -13.16 13.35 -11.94
C LYS A 86 -11.71 13.35 -11.44
N SER A 87 -10.78 13.10 -12.36
CA SER A 87 -9.34 12.99 -12.08
C SER A 87 -8.84 14.20 -11.28
N ILE A 88 -8.17 13.96 -10.15
CA ILE A 88 -7.72 14.99 -9.21
C ILE A 88 -6.75 15.99 -9.86
N SER A 89 -5.88 15.53 -10.76
CA SER A 89 -4.95 16.38 -11.51
C SER A 89 -4.26 15.55 -12.60
N LYS A 90 -4.15 16.12 -13.81
CA LYS A 90 -3.35 15.57 -14.91
C LYS A 90 -1.91 16.12 -14.93
N ASN A 91 -1.52 16.90 -13.91
CA ASN A 91 -0.17 17.46 -13.84
C ASN A 91 0.85 16.34 -13.57
N PRO A 92 1.89 16.17 -14.40
CA PRO A 92 2.90 15.12 -14.22
C PRO A 92 3.70 15.25 -12.92
N ARG A 93 3.69 16.43 -12.29
CA ARG A 93 4.33 16.66 -10.98
C ARG A 93 3.46 16.28 -9.79
N SER A 94 2.18 16.01 -9.99
CA SER A 94 1.30 15.56 -8.92
C SER A 94 1.51 14.06 -8.66
N THR A 95 1.84 13.71 -7.42
CA THR A 95 1.90 12.33 -6.91
C THR A 95 0.87 12.11 -5.81
N VAL A 96 0.60 10.85 -5.46
CA VAL A 96 -0.23 10.47 -4.30
C VAL A 96 0.22 11.22 -3.04
N GLY A 97 1.52 11.27 -2.77
CA GLY A 97 2.09 11.98 -1.62
C GLY A 97 1.84 13.49 -1.64
N THR A 98 1.86 14.14 -2.81
CA THR A 98 1.55 15.58 -2.91
C THR A 98 0.06 15.88 -2.75
N VAL A 99 -0.81 15.03 -3.31
CA VAL A 99 -2.27 15.22 -3.25
C VAL A 99 -2.80 15.01 -1.83
N THR A 100 -2.19 14.07 -1.10
CA THR A 100 -2.53 13.76 0.30
C THR A 100 -1.78 14.66 1.29
N GLU A 101 -0.93 15.56 0.79
CA GLU A 101 0.04 16.39 1.53
C GLU A 101 0.97 15.60 2.46
N ILE A 102 0.98 14.26 2.43
CA ILE A 102 1.89 13.42 3.20
C ILE A 102 3.33 13.78 2.84
N TYR A 103 3.61 14.01 1.56
CA TYR A 103 4.94 14.43 1.10
C TYR A 103 5.38 15.75 1.73
N ASP A 104 4.47 16.66 2.08
CA ASP A 104 4.81 17.91 2.73
C ASP A 104 5.32 17.71 4.15
N TYR A 105 4.70 16.79 4.88
CA TYR A 105 5.19 16.35 6.19
C TYR A 105 6.49 15.54 6.07
N LEU A 106 6.68 14.76 5.00
CA LEU A 106 7.97 14.13 4.71
C LEU A 106 9.09 15.17 4.53
N ARG A 107 8.85 16.23 3.76
CA ARG A 107 9.82 17.33 3.61
C ARG A 107 10.16 17.98 4.95
N LEU A 108 9.16 18.15 5.82
CA LEU A 108 9.35 18.72 7.15
C LEU A 108 10.16 17.80 8.06
N ILE A 109 9.85 16.51 8.14
CA ILE A 109 10.57 15.59 9.03
C ILE A 109 12.02 15.42 8.59
N TYR A 110 12.28 15.28 7.29
CA TYR A 110 13.64 15.21 6.73
C TYR A 110 14.44 16.49 6.96
N ALA A 111 13.80 17.66 6.92
CA ALA A 111 14.47 18.91 7.24
C ALA A 111 14.80 19.08 8.72
N ARG A 112 14.07 18.41 9.62
CA ARG A 112 14.22 18.59 11.08
C ARG A 112 15.15 17.57 11.74
N ILE A 113 15.07 16.31 11.33
CA ILE A 113 15.83 15.21 11.95
C ILE A 113 16.68 14.42 10.95
N GLY A 114 16.65 14.80 9.66
CA GLY A 114 17.45 14.13 8.63
C GLY A 114 18.93 14.40 8.81
N ILE A 115 19.73 13.35 8.71
CA ILE A 115 21.19 13.41 8.81
C ILE A 115 21.75 13.41 7.37
N PRO A 116 22.51 14.42 6.95
CA PRO A 116 23.16 14.42 5.64
C PRO A 116 24.39 13.52 5.65
N TYR A 117 24.59 12.74 4.59
CA TYR A 117 25.75 11.87 4.42
C TYR A 117 26.62 12.34 3.25
N SER A 118 27.93 12.15 3.33
CA SER A 118 28.80 12.45 2.19
C SER A 118 28.63 11.40 1.09
N PRO A 119 28.37 11.79 -0.18
CA PRO A 119 28.36 10.85 -1.30
C PRO A 119 29.69 10.12 -1.53
N ALA A 120 30.80 10.72 -1.10
CA ALA A 120 32.14 10.19 -1.35
C ALA A 120 32.59 9.21 -0.28
N THR A 121 32.33 9.53 1.00
CA THR A 121 32.81 8.73 2.14
C THR A 121 31.73 7.86 2.77
N GLY A 122 30.45 8.17 2.55
CA GLY A 122 29.33 7.52 3.22
C GLY A 122 29.20 7.85 4.71
N LEU A 123 29.98 8.82 5.23
CA LEU A 123 29.94 9.23 6.63
C LEU A 123 28.96 10.39 6.85
N PRO A 124 28.34 10.50 8.05
CA PRO A 124 27.44 11.58 8.38
C PRO A 124 28.20 12.92 8.45
N ILE A 125 27.57 13.96 7.91
CA ILE A 125 28.04 15.34 7.93
C ILE A 125 27.32 16.04 9.07
N THR A 126 28.06 16.61 10.00
CA THR A 126 27.49 17.34 11.13
C THR A 126 27.87 18.81 11.06
N LYS A 127 26.90 19.68 11.37
CA LYS A 127 27.12 21.10 11.62
C LYS A 127 27.22 21.28 13.13
N GLN A 128 28.21 22.03 13.57
CA GLN A 128 28.37 22.36 14.99
C GLN A 128 28.53 23.87 15.14
N THR A 129 27.82 24.43 16.11
CA THR A 129 28.02 25.81 16.53
C THR A 129 29.32 25.95 17.30
N VAL A 130 29.90 27.16 17.33
CA VAL A 130 31.11 27.44 18.13
C VAL A 130 30.92 26.99 19.58
N SER A 131 29.75 27.22 20.18
CA SER A 131 29.44 26.76 21.54
C SER A 131 29.55 25.24 21.67
N GLN A 132 28.95 24.47 20.77
CA GLN A 132 29.02 23.01 20.80
C GLN A 132 30.45 22.49 20.60
N ILE A 133 31.24 23.15 19.75
CA ILE A 133 32.66 22.81 19.55
C ILE A 133 33.44 23.07 20.83
N VAL A 134 33.21 24.22 21.48
CA VAL A 134 33.79 24.57 22.78
C VAL A 134 33.42 23.51 23.81
N ASP A 135 32.12 23.20 23.95
CA ASP A 135 31.61 22.22 24.92
C ASP A 135 32.27 20.84 24.72
N THR A 136 32.43 20.41 23.46
CA THR A 136 33.08 19.14 23.11
C THR A 136 34.58 19.14 23.48
N ILE A 137 35.29 20.25 23.23
CA ILE A 137 36.71 20.36 23.56
C ILE A 137 36.91 20.50 25.08
N THR A 138 36.03 21.20 25.78
CA THR A 138 36.07 21.33 27.25
C THR A 138 35.67 20.06 27.99
N ALA A 139 34.92 19.16 27.33
CA ALA A 139 34.61 17.84 27.88
C ALA A 139 35.82 16.88 27.89
N LEU A 140 36.93 17.25 27.25
CA LEU A 140 38.19 16.51 27.35
C LEU A 140 38.74 16.57 28.78
N PRO A 141 39.53 15.57 29.22
CA PRO A 141 40.14 15.58 30.56
C PRO A 141 40.94 16.85 30.84
N LEU A 142 40.94 17.29 32.10
CA LEU A 142 41.78 18.39 32.56
C LEU A 142 43.26 18.12 32.23
N GLU A 143 44.01 19.18 31.94
CA GLU A 143 45.42 19.16 31.50
C GLU A 143 45.68 18.62 30.09
N THR A 144 44.64 18.27 29.32
CA THR A 144 44.81 17.85 27.91
C THR A 144 45.35 19.00 27.06
N LYS A 145 46.39 18.75 26.25
CA LYS A 145 46.93 19.75 25.31
C LYS A 145 46.35 19.53 23.92
N VAL A 146 45.73 20.56 23.37
CA VAL A 146 45.04 20.53 22.08
C VAL A 146 45.59 21.63 21.16
N TYR A 147 45.85 21.28 19.90
CA TYR A 147 46.15 22.24 18.85
C TYR A 147 44.88 22.55 18.05
N ILE A 148 44.55 23.83 17.97
CA ILE A 148 43.45 24.35 17.15
C ILE A 148 44.03 24.65 15.78
N ILE A 149 43.57 23.91 14.77
CA ILE A 149 44.20 23.84 13.45
C ILE A 149 43.20 24.24 12.37
N ALA A 150 43.58 25.18 11.51
CA ALA A 150 42.79 25.62 10.37
C ALA A 150 43.36 25.02 9.06
N PRO A 151 42.61 24.15 8.35
CA PRO A 151 43.07 23.55 7.10
C PRO A 151 42.92 24.47 5.88
N ILE A 152 44.04 24.99 5.40
CA ILE A 152 44.06 25.92 4.27
C ILE A 152 44.15 25.18 2.94
N VAL A 153 45.05 24.18 2.86
CA VAL A 153 45.24 23.36 1.66
C VAL A 153 45.14 21.89 2.02
N ARG A 154 44.30 21.15 1.30
CA ARG A 154 44.08 19.71 1.48
C ARG A 154 44.30 18.98 0.16
N GLY A 155 45.37 18.19 0.06
CA GLY A 155 45.64 17.26 -1.03
C GLY A 155 45.79 17.90 -2.41
N ARG A 156 46.13 19.20 -2.49
CA ARG A 156 46.28 19.93 -3.75
C ARG A 156 47.74 19.99 -4.20
N LYS A 157 47.97 19.82 -5.50
CA LYS A 157 49.29 19.98 -6.10
C LYS A 157 49.64 21.46 -6.26
N GLY A 158 50.87 21.83 -5.94
CA GLY A 158 51.36 23.20 -6.09
C GLY A 158 52.27 23.64 -4.96
N GLU A 159 52.94 24.77 -5.17
CA GLU A 159 53.86 25.37 -4.18
C GLU A 159 53.12 26.22 -3.13
N HIS A 160 51.84 26.57 -3.37
CA HIS A 160 50.93 27.28 -2.46
C HIS A 160 51.53 28.53 -1.76
N LEU A 161 52.48 29.20 -2.42
CA LEU A 161 53.18 30.37 -1.88
C LEU A 161 52.27 31.57 -1.64
N LYS A 162 51.18 31.71 -2.42
CA LYS A 162 50.24 32.82 -2.26
C LYS A 162 49.46 32.69 -0.96
N GLU A 163 48.94 31.50 -0.71
CA GLU A 163 48.20 31.13 0.49
C GLU A 163 49.09 31.31 1.73
N ILE A 164 50.34 30.85 1.68
CA ILE A 164 51.30 31.02 2.78
C ILE A 164 51.63 32.50 3.05
N LEU A 165 51.80 33.32 2.01
CA LEU A 165 52.04 34.75 2.17
C LEU A 165 50.85 35.50 2.76
N GLU A 166 49.62 35.11 2.43
CA GLU A 166 48.40 35.67 3.04
C GLU A 166 48.30 35.35 4.53
N ILE A 167 48.57 34.11 4.90
CA ILE A 167 48.62 33.68 6.30
C ILE A 167 49.70 34.46 7.08
N LYS A 168 50.88 34.67 6.48
CA LYS A 168 51.97 35.47 7.07
C LYS A 168 51.55 36.92 7.30
N LYS A 169 50.84 37.53 6.36
CA LYS A 169 50.29 38.90 6.51
C LYS A 169 49.28 39.01 7.65
N GLN A 170 48.56 37.94 7.94
CA GLN A 170 47.61 37.87 9.05
C GLN A 170 48.28 37.61 10.41
N GLY A 171 49.61 37.41 10.44
CA GLY A 171 50.41 37.33 11.67
C GLY A 171 50.58 35.93 12.26
N TYR A 172 50.19 34.87 11.53
CA TYR A 172 50.42 33.50 11.99
C TYR A 172 51.87 33.07 11.76
N VAL A 173 52.44 32.39 12.75
CA VAL A 173 53.87 32.03 12.78
C VAL A 173 54.12 30.56 12.44
N ARG A 174 53.15 29.66 12.69
CA ARG A 174 53.37 28.21 12.59
C ARG A 174 52.42 27.55 11.61
N LEU A 175 53.00 26.72 10.75
CA LEU A 175 52.30 25.88 9.80
C LEU A 175 52.62 24.40 10.08
N LYS A 176 51.66 23.52 9.85
CA LYS A 176 51.88 22.08 9.77
C LYS A 176 51.76 21.68 8.31
N ILE A 177 52.87 21.26 7.70
CA ILE A 177 52.92 20.87 6.29
C ILE A 177 53.26 19.39 6.20
N ASN A 178 52.39 18.60 5.56
CA ASN A 178 52.57 17.15 5.39
C ASN A 178 52.86 16.39 6.70
N GLY A 179 52.35 16.88 7.84
CA GLY A 179 52.53 16.28 9.16
C GLY A 179 53.62 16.94 10.02
N GLU A 180 54.56 17.69 9.44
CA GLU A 180 55.64 18.36 10.17
C GLU A 180 55.30 19.81 10.51
N ILE A 181 55.61 20.24 11.74
CA ILE A 181 55.40 21.62 12.19
C ILE A 181 56.64 22.44 11.83
N CYS A 182 56.44 23.49 11.04
CA CYS A 182 57.47 24.42 10.60
C CYS A 182 57.10 25.87 10.96
N ASP A 183 58.12 26.71 11.09
CA ASP A 183 57.95 28.15 11.22
C ASP A 183 57.71 28.75 9.81
N ILE A 184 56.85 29.76 9.71
CA ILE A 184 56.52 30.38 8.42
C ILE A 184 57.71 31.13 7.80
N ASP A 185 58.72 31.45 8.60
CA ASP A 185 59.99 32.02 8.14
C ASP A 185 60.98 30.97 7.64
N ASP A 186 60.83 29.70 8.04
CA ASP A 186 61.71 28.58 7.68
C ASP A 186 60.91 27.44 7.03
N LEU A 187 60.46 27.68 5.80
CA LEU A 187 59.58 26.77 5.07
C LEU A 187 60.39 25.76 4.24
N PRO A 188 60.03 24.46 4.29
CA PRO A 188 60.57 23.48 3.35
C PRO A 188 60.13 23.82 1.91
N LYS A 189 61.01 23.62 0.93
CA LYS A 189 60.66 23.79 -0.49
C LYS A 189 59.55 22.80 -0.89
N LEU A 190 58.36 23.33 -1.17
CA LEU A 190 57.22 22.55 -1.65
C LEU A 190 57.38 22.23 -3.14
N ASP A 191 57.02 21.01 -3.54
CA ASP A 191 57.18 20.53 -4.91
C ASP A 191 55.87 20.74 -5.69
N LYS A 192 55.96 21.49 -6.78
CA LYS A 192 54.82 21.83 -7.63
C LYS A 192 54.03 20.62 -8.16
N ASN A 193 54.67 19.45 -8.28
CA ASN A 193 54.07 18.24 -8.83
C ASN A 193 53.48 17.30 -7.77
N LYS A 194 53.76 17.53 -6.48
CA LYS A 194 53.28 16.70 -5.37
C LYS A 194 52.08 17.35 -4.69
N LYS A 195 51.20 16.51 -4.14
CA LYS A 195 50.09 16.96 -3.31
C LYS A 195 50.63 17.38 -1.95
N HIS A 196 50.17 18.51 -1.44
CA HIS A 196 50.56 19.03 -0.14
C HIS A 196 49.32 19.27 0.72
N ASP A 197 49.45 18.98 2.01
CA ASP A 197 48.50 19.32 3.06
C ASP A 197 49.13 20.41 3.92
N ILE A 198 48.47 21.58 3.99
CA ILE A 198 48.96 22.76 4.70
C ILE A 198 47.90 23.18 5.70
N PHE A 199 48.27 23.14 6.98
CA PHE A 199 47.43 23.53 8.09
C PHE A 199 48.06 24.68 8.88
N VAL A 200 47.25 25.63 9.32
CA VAL A 200 47.68 26.72 10.22
C VAL A 200 47.41 26.32 11.65
N ILE A 201 48.39 26.46 12.53
CA ILE A 201 48.17 26.30 13.97
C ILE A 201 47.67 27.63 14.52
N ALA A 202 46.35 27.74 14.70
CA ALA A 202 45.69 28.97 15.14
C ALA A 202 45.93 29.25 16.63
N ASP A 203 45.84 28.23 17.50
CA ASP A 203 46.15 28.34 18.92
C ASP A 203 46.60 26.99 19.50
N ARG A 204 47.26 27.05 20.67
CA ARG A 204 47.69 25.92 21.47
C ARG A 204 47.09 26.08 22.86
N VAL A 205 46.13 25.24 23.19
CA VAL A 205 45.34 25.36 24.40
C VAL A 205 45.60 24.15 25.30
N SER A 206 45.75 24.38 26.59
CA SER A 206 45.71 23.34 27.63
C SER A 206 44.37 23.41 28.34
N ILE A 207 43.66 22.29 28.48
CA ILE A 207 42.38 22.25 29.15
C ILE A 207 42.55 22.53 30.65
N SER A 208 41.96 23.62 31.14
CA SER A 208 41.88 24.00 32.55
C SER A 208 40.52 24.63 32.84
N ASP A 209 40.15 24.71 34.13
CA ASP A 209 38.86 25.28 34.56
C ASP A 209 38.70 26.79 34.23
N ASP A 210 39.80 27.50 33.92
CA ASP A 210 39.85 28.95 33.71
C ASP A 210 40.09 29.35 32.23
N ILE A 211 39.78 28.48 31.27
CA ILE A 211 39.98 28.76 29.83
C ILE A 211 39.15 29.97 29.34
N GLY A 212 38.02 30.27 30.00
CA GLY A 212 37.18 31.44 29.76
C GLY A 212 36.87 31.68 28.27
N ASN A 213 36.99 32.95 27.84
CA ASN A 213 36.68 33.37 26.45
C ASN A 213 37.79 33.08 25.42
N ARG A 214 38.93 32.53 25.84
CA ARG A 214 40.08 32.30 24.93
C ARG A 214 39.75 31.23 23.89
N LEU A 215 39.26 30.07 24.33
CA LEU A 215 38.96 28.95 23.44
C LEU A 215 37.88 29.30 22.39
N PRO A 216 36.73 29.93 22.75
CA PRO A 216 35.76 30.41 21.76
C PRO A 216 36.40 31.33 20.69
N SER A 217 37.23 32.29 21.11
CA SER A 217 37.87 33.23 20.17
C SER A 217 38.85 32.56 19.21
N SER A 218 39.60 31.58 19.69
CA SER A 218 40.56 30.80 18.88
C SER A 218 39.84 29.89 17.88
N ILE A 219 38.71 29.29 18.28
CA ILE A 219 37.86 28.48 17.40
C ILE A 219 37.23 29.35 16.33
N GLU A 220 36.67 30.52 16.68
CA GLU A 220 36.07 31.45 15.72
C GLU A 220 37.11 31.92 14.69
N SER A 221 38.33 32.21 15.13
CA SER A 221 39.44 32.58 14.23
C SER A 221 39.82 31.44 13.29
N ALA A 222 39.95 30.21 13.81
CA ALA A 222 40.32 29.04 13.01
C ALA A 222 39.23 28.68 11.97
N LEU A 223 37.96 28.74 12.36
CA LEU A 223 36.83 28.54 11.45
C LEU A 223 36.81 29.63 10.37
N ARG A 224 37.00 30.91 10.73
CA ARG A 224 37.03 32.01 9.75
C ARG A 224 38.17 31.87 8.73
N LEU A 225 39.34 31.43 9.17
CA LEU A 225 40.51 31.17 8.34
C LEU A 225 40.28 30.08 7.29
N ALA A 226 39.61 28.99 7.67
CA ALA A 226 39.41 27.81 6.83
C ALA A 226 37.95 27.65 6.36
N HIS A 227 37.25 28.77 6.20
CA HIS A 227 35.89 28.85 5.65
C HIS A 227 34.88 27.91 6.34
N GLY A 228 34.92 27.85 7.67
CA GLY A 228 34.01 27.07 8.51
C GLY A 228 34.46 25.63 8.76
N LEU A 229 35.74 25.29 8.55
CA LEU A 229 36.31 23.97 8.89
C LEU A 229 37.46 24.14 9.89
N MET A 230 37.56 23.25 10.87
CA MET A 230 38.62 23.26 11.87
C MET A 230 38.98 21.83 12.27
N TYR A 231 40.24 21.61 12.60
CA TYR A 231 40.73 20.39 13.25
C TYR A 231 41.20 20.70 14.68
N ALA A 232 40.96 19.80 15.61
CA ALA A 232 41.52 19.82 16.95
C ALA A 232 42.38 18.57 17.15
N GLU A 233 43.70 18.74 17.20
CA GLU A 233 44.63 17.63 17.39
C GLU A 233 45.00 17.50 18.87
N ILE A 234 44.75 16.32 19.44
CA ILE A 234 45.08 15.99 20.82
C ILE A 234 46.56 15.63 20.88
N VAL A 235 47.36 16.49 21.47
CA VAL A 235 48.83 16.35 21.53
C VAL A 235 49.24 15.50 22.71
N ASN A 236 48.61 15.74 23.87
CA ASN A 236 48.90 15.02 25.09
C ASN A 236 47.68 14.93 26.00
N LEU A 237 47.31 13.70 26.36
CA LEU A 237 46.35 13.33 27.40
C LEU A 237 47.10 13.01 28.70
N PRO A 238 46.51 13.30 29.87
CA PRO A 238 47.08 12.92 31.15
C PRO A 238 47.10 11.39 31.33
N ASP A 239 48.13 10.86 31.99
CA ASP A 239 48.37 9.42 32.14
C ASP A 239 47.28 8.66 32.93
N ASN A 240 46.46 9.38 33.71
CA ASN A 240 45.41 8.84 34.60
C ASN A 240 43.98 8.98 34.03
N HIS A 241 43.82 9.04 32.71
CA HIS A 241 42.53 9.29 32.09
C HIS A 241 41.74 8.01 31.78
N ASN A 242 40.43 8.04 32.05
CA ASN A 242 39.45 7.02 31.68
C ASN A 242 38.61 7.52 30.48
N SER A 243 39.25 8.01 29.42
CA SER A 243 38.53 8.49 28.23
C SER A 243 38.81 7.61 27.02
N GLU A 244 37.90 7.67 26.04
CA GLU A 244 38.00 6.93 24.78
C GLU A 244 39.01 7.55 23.79
N TYR A 245 39.57 8.73 24.10
CA TYR A 245 40.44 9.49 23.22
C TYR A 245 41.90 9.02 23.27
N LYS A 246 42.62 9.19 22.15
CA LYS A 246 44.04 8.79 22.00
C LYS A 246 44.95 9.98 21.71
N ASN A 247 46.21 9.90 22.17
CA ASN A 247 47.25 10.85 21.78
C ASN A 247 47.47 10.80 20.26
N GLY A 248 47.55 11.96 19.62
CA GLY A 248 47.63 12.11 18.16
C GLY A 248 46.29 12.04 17.43
N GLN A 249 45.16 11.85 18.14
CA GLN A 249 43.85 11.85 17.52
C GLN A 249 43.46 13.26 17.06
N THR A 250 42.95 13.37 15.83
CA THR A 250 42.44 14.63 15.28
C THR A 250 40.92 14.59 15.27
N LEU A 251 40.29 15.50 16.00
CA LEU A 251 38.85 15.75 15.95
C LEU A 251 38.58 16.76 14.83
N THR A 252 37.53 16.54 14.06
CA THR A 252 37.14 17.47 12.99
C THR A 252 35.85 18.16 13.34
N PHE A 253 35.82 19.48 13.11
CA PHE A 253 34.67 20.32 13.37
C PHE A 253 34.35 21.17 12.14
N SER A 254 33.06 21.38 11.86
CA SER A 254 32.62 22.27 10.81
C SER A 254 31.41 23.11 11.23
N GLU A 255 31.45 24.39 10.91
CA GLU A 255 30.36 25.35 11.09
C GLU A 255 29.29 25.21 9.99
N ASN A 256 29.65 24.58 8.87
CA ASN A 256 28.76 24.29 7.75
C ASN A 256 28.57 22.76 7.62
N PHE A 257 27.55 22.32 6.89
CA PHE A 257 27.44 20.92 6.53
C PHE A 257 28.50 20.59 5.47
N ALA A 258 29.74 20.34 5.89
CA ALA A 258 30.86 20.04 5.02
C ALA A 258 31.49 18.68 5.35
N CYS A 259 31.76 17.87 4.32
CA CYS A 259 32.55 16.66 4.45
C CYS A 259 34.04 17.03 4.61
N PRO A 260 34.70 16.56 5.69
CA PRO A 260 36.12 16.82 5.93
C PRO A 260 37.08 16.30 4.87
N GLU A 261 36.74 15.17 4.23
CA GLU A 261 37.65 14.50 3.30
C GLU A 261 37.39 14.90 1.84
N SER A 262 36.13 14.91 1.41
CA SER A 262 35.78 15.20 0.02
C SER A 262 35.62 16.70 -0.27
N GLY A 263 35.44 17.53 0.75
CA GLY A 263 35.09 18.95 0.58
C GLY A 263 33.67 19.15 0.03
N PHE A 264 32.84 18.10 -0.03
CA PHE A 264 31.42 18.22 -0.33
C PHE A 264 30.76 19.13 0.71
N THR A 265 30.00 20.12 0.27
CA THR A 265 29.28 21.05 1.14
C THR A 265 27.80 21.01 0.81
N LEU A 266 26.97 21.11 1.83
CA LEU A 266 25.53 21.21 1.73
C LEU A 266 25.10 22.58 2.28
N GLU A 267 24.21 23.24 1.56
CA GLU A 267 23.50 24.43 2.06
C GLU A 267 22.58 24.04 3.24
N GLU A 268 21.93 25.02 3.88
CA GLU A 268 21.04 24.73 5.00
C GLU A 268 19.92 23.75 4.60
N ILE A 269 19.68 22.76 5.46
CA ILE A 269 18.67 21.73 5.23
C ILE A 269 17.30 22.33 5.53
N GLU A 270 16.65 22.82 4.48
CA GLU A 270 15.29 23.36 4.55
C GLU A 270 14.28 22.44 3.82
N PRO A 271 12.99 22.49 4.18
CA PRO A 271 11.96 21.69 3.50
C PRO A 271 11.91 21.84 1.97
N ARG A 272 12.29 23.03 1.45
CA ARG A 272 12.35 23.29 0.01
C ARG A 272 13.40 22.47 -0.73
N LEU A 273 14.46 21.99 -0.06
CA LEU A 273 15.48 21.10 -0.61
C LEU A 273 14.87 19.75 -1.00
N PHE A 274 13.85 19.31 -0.27
CA PHE A 274 13.13 18.06 -0.52
C PHE A 274 11.92 18.23 -1.45
N SER A 275 11.77 19.39 -2.09
CA SER A 275 10.66 19.66 -2.99
C SER A 275 11.11 19.55 -4.45
N PHE A 276 10.65 18.51 -5.15
CA PHE A 276 10.86 18.39 -6.60
C PHE A 276 10.03 19.40 -7.44
N ASN A 277 9.12 20.15 -6.81
CA ASN A 277 8.41 21.27 -7.43
C ASN A 277 9.18 22.59 -7.32
N SER A 278 10.25 22.62 -6.52
CA SER A 278 11.09 23.79 -6.30
C SER A 278 12.40 23.63 -7.05
N PRO A 279 12.93 24.68 -7.69
CA PRO A 279 14.23 24.59 -8.36
C PRO A 279 15.35 24.18 -7.41
N TYR A 280 15.23 24.48 -6.11
CA TYR A 280 16.21 24.12 -5.08
C TYR A 280 16.35 22.60 -4.88
N GLY A 281 15.23 21.87 -4.88
CA GLY A 281 15.21 20.42 -4.65
C GLY A 281 15.08 19.58 -5.92
N ALA A 282 14.55 20.15 -7.00
CA ALA A 282 14.31 19.45 -8.25
C ALA A 282 15.62 19.04 -8.95
N CYS A 283 15.66 17.79 -9.43
CA CYS A 283 16.73 17.31 -10.30
C CYS A 283 16.87 18.24 -11.52
N SER A 284 18.07 18.75 -11.75
CA SER A 284 18.41 19.66 -12.87
C SER A 284 18.20 19.01 -14.24
N SER A 285 18.35 17.69 -14.33
CA SER A 285 18.24 16.93 -15.57
C SER A 285 16.81 16.82 -16.09
N CYS A 286 15.86 16.56 -15.18
CA CYS A 286 14.46 16.28 -15.52
C CYS A 286 13.49 17.35 -14.98
N ASN A 287 14.01 18.44 -14.40
CA ASN A 287 13.23 19.52 -13.78
C ASN A 287 12.16 19.01 -12.80
N GLY A 288 12.51 18.01 -12.00
CA GLY A 288 11.64 17.43 -10.98
C GLY A 288 10.55 16.49 -11.50
N LEU A 289 10.59 16.09 -12.77
CA LEU A 289 9.63 15.12 -13.33
C LEU A 289 9.97 13.68 -12.94
N GLY A 290 11.24 13.37 -12.67
CA GLY A 290 11.73 12.01 -12.40
C GLY A 290 11.83 11.14 -13.64
N LYS A 291 11.13 11.50 -14.72
CA LYS A 291 11.12 10.76 -15.98
C LYS A 291 11.65 11.62 -17.12
N LYS A 292 12.12 10.97 -18.17
CA LYS A 292 12.47 11.58 -19.46
C LYS A 292 11.82 10.79 -20.58
N LEU A 293 11.38 11.51 -21.61
CA LEU A 293 11.06 10.91 -22.90
C LEU A 293 12.38 10.53 -23.57
N SER A 294 12.52 9.26 -23.90
CA SER A 294 13.67 8.73 -24.63
C SER A 294 13.21 7.79 -25.72
N VAL A 295 13.99 7.67 -26.78
CA VAL A 295 13.69 6.73 -27.86
C VAL A 295 13.88 5.30 -27.36
N ASP A 296 12.87 4.45 -27.57
CA ASP A 296 12.88 3.05 -27.16
C ASP A 296 13.34 2.15 -28.30
N ALA A 297 14.44 1.42 -28.08
CA ALA A 297 14.95 0.46 -29.05
C ALA A 297 13.92 -0.63 -29.40
N LYS A 298 13.04 -1.02 -28.47
CA LYS A 298 11.98 -2.01 -28.71
C LYS A 298 10.88 -1.49 -29.62
N LEU A 299 10.64 -0.17 -29.63
CA LEU A 299 9.67 0.44 -30.54
C LEU A 299 10.26 0.64 -31.95
N ILE A 300 11.58 0.78 -32.05
CA ILE A 300 12.30 0.75 -33.33
C ILE A 300 12.23 -0.64 -33.97
N VAL A 301 12.36 -1.70 -33.16
CA VAL A 301 12.32 -3.11 -33.58
C VAL A 301 11.22 -3.86 -32.83
N PRO A 302 9.95 -3.72 -33.25
CA PRO A 302 8.82 -4.34 -32.55
C PRO A 302 8.76 -5.85 -32.76
N ASP A 303 9.21 -6.34 -33.91
CA ASP A 303 9.25 -7.77 -34.24
C ASP A 303 10.69 -8.20 -34.50
N GLU A 304 11.25 -8.95 -33.55
CA GLU A 304 12.62 -9.45 -33.63
C GLU A 304 12.77 -10.69 -34.55
N THR A 305 11.67 -11.25 -35.04
CA THR A 305 11.68 -12.42 -35.93
C THR A 305 11.94 -12.06 -37.39
N LEU A 306 11.69 -10.81 -37.76
CA LEU A 306 11.97 -10.29 -39.10
C LEU A 306 13.46 -9.98 -39.27
N SER A 307 13.95 -10.09 -40.49
CA SER A 307 15.27 -9.60 -40.89
C SER A 307 15.25 -8.10 -41.19
N ILE A 308 16.43 -7.48 -41.29
CA ILE A 308 16.53 -6.05 -41.60
C ILE A 308 15.96 -5.79 -43.01
N SER A 309 16.18 -6.71 -43.95
CA SER A 309 15.70 -6.59 -45.33
C SER A 309 14.17 -6.71 -45.45
N GLU A 310 13.55 -7.57 -44.62
CA GLU A 310 12.08 -7.71 -44.49
C GLU A 310 11.42 -6.53 -43.75
N GLY A 311 12.21 -5.69 -43.06
CA GLY A 311 11.72 -4.47 -42.41
C GLY A 311 11.63 -4.53 -40.89
N ALA A 312 12.50 -5.31 -40.22
CA ALA A 312 12.62 -5.32 -38.77
C ALA A 312 12.79 -3.90 -38.17
N LEU A 313 13.48 -3.00 -38.88
CA LEU A 313 13.68 -1.61 -38.48
C LEU A 313 12.53 -0.73 -38.98
N LYS A 314 11.53 -0.48 -38.12
CA LYS A 314 10.31 0.24 -38.47
C LYS A 314 10.52 1.66 -39.03
N PRO A 315 11.48 2.49 -38.56
CA PRO A 315 11.73 3.82 -39.13
C PRO A 315 12.15 3.79 -40.61
N ILE A 316 12.83 2.72 -41.03
CA ILE A 316 13.34 2.56 -42.40
C ILE A 316 12.34 1.80 -43.27
N GLY A 317 11.63 0.83 -42.69
CA GLY A 317 10.75 -0.09 -43.41
C GLY A 317 11.53 -1.18 -44.15
N SER A 318 10.84 -1.97 -44.96
CA SER A 318 11.48 -3.01 -45.79
C SER A 318 12.46 -2.39 -46.80
N ILE A 319 13.62 -3.03 -46.97
CA ILE A 319 14.63 -2.60 -47.94
C ILE A 319 14.15 -2.84 -49.38
N PHE A 320 13.29 -3.84 -49.61
CA PHE A 320 12.83 -4.23 -50.95
C PHE A 320 11.68 -3.38 -51.48
N LEU A 321 10.84 -2.83 -50.60
CA LEU A 321 9.78 -1.92 -50.99
C LEU A 321 10.37 -0.51 -51.17
N GLN A 322 10.22 0.10 -52.35
CA GLN A 322 10.56 1.51 -52.62
C GLN A 322 9.56 2.46 -51.95
N VAL A 323 9.36 2.32 -50.63
CA VAL A 323 8.55 3.26 -49.86
C VAL A 323 9.41 4.49 -49.59
N HIS A 324 8.96 5.66 -50.06
CA HIS A 324 9.53 6.94 -49.68
C HIS A 324 9.21 7.23 -48.22
N THR A 325 9.99 6.68 -47.29
CA THR A 325 9.96 7.11 -45.89
C THR A 325 10.81 8.36 -45.74
N ASN A 326 10.45 9.26 -44.81
CA ASN A 326 11.23 10.47 -44.46
C ASN A 326 12.70 10.16 -44.04
N TYR A 327 13.04 8.87 -43.91
CA TYR A 327 14.32 8.34 -43.48
C TYR A 327 15.08 7.55 -44.55
N GLY A 328 14.74 7.72 -45.84
CA GLY A 328 15.43 7.04 -46.94
C GLY A 328 16.96 7.19 -46.95
N LEU A 329 17.51 8.26 -46.36
CA LEU A 329 18.96 8.44 -46.17
C LEU A 329 19.56 7.45 -45.14
N LEU A 330 18.79 7.05 -44.12
CA LEU A 330 19.21 6.06 -43.12
C LEU A 330 19.31 4.65 -43.71
N LYS A 331 18.47 4.34 -44.71
CA LYS A 331 18.55 3.09 -45.48
C LYS A 331 19.94 2.92 -46.10
N ASN A 332 20.42 3.95 -46.80
CA ASN A 332 21.74 3.92 -47.44
C ASN A 332 22.88 3.81 -46.42
N ALA A 333 22.76 4.48 -45.27
CA ALA A 333 23.73 4.37 -44.20
C ALA A 333 23.85 2.94 -43.64
N ILE A 334 22.73 2.24 -43.47
CA ILE A 334 22.74 0.85 -42.99
C ILE A 334 23.29 -0.12 -44.03
N LEU A 335 22.96 0.08 -45.31
CA LEU A 335 23.57 -0.70 -46.40
C LEU A 335 25.10 -0.55 -46.41
N SER A 336 25.60 0.69 -46.29
CA SER A 336 27.04 0.94 -46.20
C SER A 336 27.69 0.35 -44.93
N LEU A 337 26.97 0.31 -43.81
CA LEU A 337 27.45 -0.36 -42.59
C LEU A 337 27.53 -1.87 -42.77
N ALA A 338 26.54 -2.49 -43.42
CA ALA A 338 26.53 -3.93 -43.70
C ALA A 338 27.73 -4.34 -44.57
N GLU A 339 28.06 -3.55 -45.59
CA GLU A 339 29.23 -3.77 -46.45
C GLU A 339 30.55 -3.63 -45.68
N ASN A 340 30.71 -2.55 -44.89
CA ASN A 340 31.95 -2.28 -44.16
C ASN A 340 32.20 -3.25 -43.00
N CYS A 341 31.15 -3.62 -42.26
CA CYS A 341 31.22 -4.48 -41.10
C CYS A 341 30.96 -5.96 -41.42
N LYS A 342 30.64 -6.29 -42.68
CA LYS A 342 30.43 -7.66 -43.20
C LYS A 342 29.41 -8.48 -42.42
N PHE A 343 28.24 -7.88 -42.13
CA PHE A 343 27.11 -8.61 -41.54
C PHE A 343 25.97 -8.77 -42.55
N SER A 344 25.18 -9.84 -42.40
CA SER A 344 24.05 -10.14 -43.29
C SER A 344 22.78 -9.37 -42.90
N LEU A 345 22.02 -8.93 -43.89
CA LEU A 345 20.74 -8.20 -43.71
C LEU A 345 19.52 -9.14 -43.68
N ASP A 346 19.68 -10.38 -44.11
CA ASP A 346 18.60 -11.37 -44.27
C ASP A 346 18.50 -12.33 -43.06
N VAL A 347 19.27 -12.08 -42.00
CA VAL A 347 19.20 -12.82 -40.75
C VAL A 347 18.14 -12.17 -39.85
N PRO A 348 17.24 -12.96 -39.21
CA PRO A 348 16.31 -12.45 -38.21
C PRO A 348 17.01 -11.60 -37.14
N TRP A 349 16.42 -10.47 -36.75
CA TRP A 349 17.04 -9.52 -35.82
C TRP A 349 17.49 -10.20 -34.52
N LYS A 350 16.69 -11.11 -33.97
CA LYS A 350 17.04 -11.88 -32.77
C LYS A 350 18.40 -12.58 -32.88
N ASN A 351 18.73 -13.10 -34.06
CA ASN A 351 19.93 -13.90 -34.34
C ASN A 351 21.14 -13.07 -34.80
N ILE A 352 21.00 -11.74 -34.92
CA ILE A 352 22.11 -10.83 -35.21
C ILE A 352 23.01 -10.67 -33.96
N ASP A 353 24.33 -10.59 -34.17
CA ASP A 353 25.31 -10.36 -33.10
C ASP A 353 25.04 -9.03 -32.37
N GLN A 354 25.17 -9.03 -31.04
CA GLN A 354 24.88 -7.88 -30.19
C GLN A 354 25.75 -6.67 -30.56
N LYS A 355 27.00 -6.88 -30.97
CA LYS A 355 27.88 -5.79 -31.43
C LYS A 355 27.31 -5.05 -32.64
N VAL A 356 26.65 -5.78 -33.55
CA VAL A 356 26.01 -5.21 -34.74
C VAL A 356 24.72 -4.50 -34.36
N LYS A 357 23.93 -5.07 -33.44
CA LYS A 357 22.73 -4.40 -32.88
C LYS A 357 23.09 -3.06 -32.24
N ASP A 358 24.13 -3.04 -31.41
CA ASP A 358 24.60 -1.83 -30.71
C ASP A 358 25.14 -0.79 -31.71
N LEU A 359 25.85 -1.23 -32.77
CA LEU A 359 26.32 -0.36 -33.84
C LEU A 359 25.15 0.31 -34.58
N ILE A 360 24.09 -0.43 -34.89
CA ILE A 360 22.91 0.09 -35.60
C ILE A 360 22.10 1.03 -34.69
N LEU A 361 21.89 0.67 -33.42
CA LEU A 361 21.06 1.44 -32.50
C LEU A 361 21.77 2.67 -31.92
N PHE A 362 23.01 2.51 -31.45
CA PHE A 362 23.75 3.54 -30.69
C PHE A 362 24.96 4.12 -31.44
N GLY A 363 25.36 3.51 -32.55
CA GLY A 363 26.42 4.02 -33.41
C GLY A 363 27.84 3.66 -32.95
N SER A 364 28.82 4.11 -33.73
CA SER A 364 30.25 3.98 -33.40
C SER A 364 31.03 5.18 -33.92
N ARG A 365 31.98 5.66 -33.11
CA ARG A 365 32.89 6.74 -33.48
C ARG A 365 33.81 6.36 -34.64
N GLU A 366 34.20 5.09 -34.73
CA GLU A 366 35.09 4.58 -35.79
C GLU A 366 34.42 4.62 -37.16
N MET A 367 33.13 4.26 -37.21
CA MET A 367 32.35 4.18 -38.45
C MET A 367 31.63 5.50 -38.80
N LYS A 368 31.87 6.57 -38.03
CA LYS A 368 31.20 7.89 -38.16
C LYS A 368 29.67 7.80 -38.25
N PHE A 369 29.08 6.78 -37.63
CA PHE A 369 27.63 6.57 -37.60
C PHE A 369 27.10 6.84 -36.20
N GLN A 370 26.07 7.66 -36.09
CA GLN A 370 25.54 8.15 -34.81
C GLN A 370 24.57 7.17 -34.13
N GLY A 371 24.08 6.16 -34.85
CA GLY A 371 23.05 5.24 -34.35
C GLY A 371 21.63 5.76 -34.55
N LEU A 372 20.68 4.87 -34.76
CA LEU A 372 19.27 5.22 -34.97
C LEU A 372 18.63 5.92 -33.77
N VAL A 373 18.96 5.51 -32.55
CA VAL A 373 18.44 6.10 -31.30
C VAL A 373 18.84 7.58 -31.24
N SER A 374 20.14 7.88 -31.36
CA SER A 374 20.66 9.25 -31.31
C SER A 374 20.10 10.15 -32.41
N ILE A 375 19.88 9.59 -33.61
CA ILE A 375 19.32 10.33 -34.75
C ILE A 375 17.86 10.68 -34.49
N LEU A 376 17.07 9.71 -34.04
CA LEU A 376 15.66 9.92 -33.71
C LEU A 376 15.51 10.89 -32.53
N GLU A 377 16.33 10.77 -31.49
CA GLU A 377 16.33 11.69 -30.33
C GLU A 377 16.53 13.14 -30.74
N ARG A 378 17.45 13.43 -31.67
CA ARG A 378 17.68 14.79 -32.19
C ARG A 378 16.51 15.34 -33.02
N GLN A 379 15.71 14.46 -33.59
CA GLN A 379 14.58 14.86 -34.44
C GLN A 379 13.28 15.00 -33.66
N MET A 380 13.20 14.48 -32.44
CA MET A 380 12.04 14.63 -31.57
C MET A 380 11.65 16.10 -31.34
N ASP A 381 12.64 17.00 -31.31
CA ASP A 381 12.40 18.45 -31.14
C ASP A 381 11.69 19.09 -32.35
N TYR A 382 11.76 18.45 -33.53
CA TYR A 382 11.21 18.97 -34.79
C TYR A 382 9.97 18.22 -35.26
N ASP A 383 9.85 16.91 -34.98
CA ASP A 383 8.73 16.07 -35.38
C ASP A 383 8.07 15.40 -34.17
N ALA A 384 7.01 16.04 -33.66
CA ALA A 384 6.23 15.56 -32.53
C ALA A 384 5.61 14.17 -32.77
N SER A 385 5.37 13.77 -34.02
CA SER A 385 4.80 12.46 -34.33
C SER A 385 5.76 11.29 -34.07
N LEU A 386 7.06 11.56 -33.87
CA LEU A 386 8.04 10.54 -33.46
C LEU A 386 7.89 10.15 -32.00
N ILE A 387 7.36 11.07 -31.18
CA ILE A 387 7.15 10.85 -29.74
C ILE A 387 6.18 9.68 -29.54
N ASP A 388 5.02 9.72 -30.20
CA ASP A 388 4.00 8.67 -30.08
C ASP A 388 4.43 7.34 -30.72
N ARG A 389 5.35 7.37 -31.68
CA ARG A 389 5.72 6.19 -32.50
C ARG A 389 6.90 5.40 -31.94
N TYR A 390 7.91 6.08 -31.41
CA TYR A 390 9.21 5.47 -31.08
C TYR A 390 9.74 5.82 -29.69
N CYS A 391 9.06 6.70 -28.94
CA CYS A 391 9.52 7.09 -27.62
C CYS A 391 8.74 6.36 -26.53
N SER A 392 9.45 6.00 -25.47
CA SER A 392 8.85 5.56 -24.22
C SER A 392 9.32 6.47 -23.09
N VAL A 393 8.53 6.49 -22.02
CA VAL A 393 8.87 7.24 -20.82
C VAL A 393 9.80 6.36 -19.99
N THR A 394 11.02 6.83 -19.74
CA THR A 394 12.01 6.14 -18.92
C THR A 394 12.37 6.96 -17.69
N ASP A 395 12.87 6.29 -16.66
CA ASP A 395 13.33 6.98 -15.46
C ASP A 395 14.58 7.82 -15.76
N CYS A 396 14.63 8.99 -15.14
CA CYS A 396 15.75 9.88 -15.27
C CYS A 396 17.00 9.23 -14.65
N LYS A 397 17.99 8.91 -15.49
CA LYS A 397 19.26 8.29 -15.08
C LYS A 397 20.04 9.06 -14.01
N GLU A 398 19.82 10.37 -13.88
CA GLU A 398 20.57 11.22 -12.95
C GLU A 398 20.00 11.20 -11.52
N CYS A 399 18.68 11.13 -11.37
CA CYS A 399 18.01 11.02 -10.07
C CYS A 399 17.39 9.64 -9.81
N ALA A 400 17.60 8.68 -10.72
CA ALA A 400 17.02 7.34 -10.68
C ALA A 400 15.49 7.31 -10.47
N GLY A 401 14.76 8.29 -11.04
CA GLY A 401 13.31 8.40 -10.85
C GLY A 401 12.86 9.22 -9.63
N TYR A 402 13.73 9.49 -8.65
CA TYR A 402 13.36 10.15 -7.39
C TYR A 402 13.04 11.64 -7.49
N ARG A 403 13.15 12.25 -8.68
CA ARG A 403 12.80 13.66 -8.97
C ARG A 403 13.68 14.71 -8.28
N LEU A 404 14.49 14.32 -7.31
CA LEU A 404 15.29 15.22 -6.47
C LEU A 404 16.75 15.33 -6.92
N ARG A 405 17.41 16.39 -6.48
CA ARG A 405 18.87 16.54 -6.61
C ARG A 405 19.61 15.56 -5.72
N LYS A 406 20.87 15.26 -6.08
CA LYS A 406 21.72 14.33 -5.33
C LYS A 406 21.94 14.79 -3.89
N GLU A 407 22.06 16.10 -3.69
CA GLU A 407 22.21 16.76 -2.40
C GLU A 407 21.02 16.54 -1.46
N ALA A 408 19.81 16.39 -1.99
CA ALA A 408 18.63 16.07 -1.17
C ALA A 408 18.59 14.57 -0.82
N LEU A 409 19.05 13.72 -1.73
CA LEU A 409 19.05 12.26 -1.56
C LEU A 409 20.16 11.76 -0.62
N THR A 410 21.11 12.61 -0.24
CA THR A 410 22.10 12.29 0.80
C THR A 410 21.56 12.42 2.21
N VAL A 411 20.43 13.11 2.41
CA VAL A 411 19.82 13.27 3.71
C VAL A 411 18.95 12.06 4.02
N LYS A 412 19.26 11.39 5.13
CA LYS A 412 18.66 10.11 5.50
C LYS A 412 18.10 10.14 6.92
N ILE A 413 17.07 9.34 7.14
CA ILE A 413 16.53 8.98 8.45
C ILE A 413 16.53 7.45 8.47
N ASP A 414 17.11 6.83 9.51
CA ASP A 414 17.25 5.36 9.58
C ASP A 414 17.82 4.78 8.28
N GLU A 415 18.93 5.37 7.82
CA GLU A 415 19.66 5.03 6.59
C GLU A 415 18.90 5.18 5.25
N LYS A 416 17.63 5.63 5.28
CA LYS A 416 16.78 5.82 4.11
C LYS A 416 16.57 7.28 3.75
N HIS A 417 16.69 7.63 2.47
CA HIS A 417 16.40 8.98 1.98
C HIS A 417 14.92 9.14 1.61
N ILE A 418 14.44 10.39 1.48
CA ILE A 418 13.01 10.69 1.26
C ILE A 418 12.43 9.98 0.02
N GLY A 419 13.22 9.83 -1.05
CA GLY A 419 12.82 9.11 -2.26
C GLY A 419 12.52 7.62 -2.03
N GLU A 420 13.31 6.92 -1.20
CA GLU A 420 13.10 5.50 -0.88
C GLU A 420 11.82 5.32 -0.08
N ILE A 421 11.57 6.18 0.91
CA ILE A 421 10.32 6.17 1.69
C ILE A 421 9.12 6.46 0.80
N SER A 422 9.26 7.36 -0.17
CA SER A 422 8.16 7.68 -1.10
C SER A 422 7.84 6.53 -2.05
N GLY A 423 8.81 5.65 -2.33
CA GLY A 423 8.64 4.47 -3.17
C GLY A 423 8.13 3.23 -2.41
N LEU A 424 8.02 3.29 -1.08
CA LEU A 424 7.35 2.25 -0.29
C LEU A 424 5.84 2.30 -0.54
N SER A 425 5.19 1.14 -0.41
CA SER A 425 3.73 1.11 -0.31
C SER A 425 3.25 1.84 0.94
N VAL A 426 1.97 2.22 0.99
CA VAL A 426 1.36 2.87 2.15
C VAL A 426 1.46 1.98 3.40
N ASP A 427 1.28 0.65 3.26
CA ASP A 427 1.47 -0.29 4.38
C ASP A 427 2.92 -0.31 4.87
N GLU A 428 3.89 -0.50 3.97
CA GLU A 428 5.32 -0.52 4.35
C GLU A 428 5.79 0.82 4.93
N SER A 429 5.24 1.93 4.42
CA SER A 429 5.50 3.27 4.95
C SER A 429 4.94 3.41 6.36
N LEU A 430 3.71 2.96 6.59
CA LEU A 430 3.06 3.02 7.90
C LEU A 430 3.87 2.21 8.93
N ASP A 431 4.22 0.97 8.60
CA ASP A 431 5.04 0.12 9.45
C ASP A 431 6.40 0.76 9.75
N TRP A 432 7.03 1.41 8.77
CA TRP A 432 8.29 2.10 8.98
C TRP A 432 8.15 3.30 9.92
N PHE A 433 7.12 4.14 9.76
CA PHE A 433 6.87 5.31 10.62
C PHE A 433 6.47 4.93 12.04
N GLU A 434 5.74 3.83 12.23
CA GLU A 434 5.36 3.33 13.56
C GLU A 434 6.57 2.80 14.35
N ASN A 435 7.54 2.18 13.66
CA ASN A 435 8.78 1.66 14.27
C ASN A 435 9.93 2.69 14.33
N LEU A 436 9.80 3.83 13.65
CA LEU A 436 10.83 4.85 13.60
C LEU A 436 11.20 5.43 14.98
N PRO A 437 10.27 5.70 15.91
CA PRO A 437 10.61 6.25 17.22
C PRO A 437 11.69 5.45 17.96
N ASP A 438 11.68 4.12 17.89
CA ASP A 438 12.64 3.26 18.61
C ASP A 438 14.09 3.44 18.15
N LYS A 439 14.28 4.00 16.95
CA LYS A 439 15.59 4.24 16.34
C LYS A 439 16.09 5.68 16.50
N LEU A 440 15.23 6.57 17.02
CA LEU A 440 15.54 7.98 17.18
C LEU A 440 16.08 8.29 18.58
N THR A 441 16.95 9.30 18.66
CA THR A 441 17.38 9.89 19.93
C THR A 441 16.20 10.58 20.63
N GLU A 442 16.25 10.75 21.95
CA GLU A 442 15.20 11.46 22.71
C GLU A 442 14.96 12.88 22.20
N GLN A 443 16.01 13.59 21.78
CA GLN A 443 15.89 14.91 21.16
C GLN A 443 15.15 14.84 19.82
N HIS A 444 15.50 13.90 18.94
CA HIS A 444 14.81 13.71 17.66
C HIS A 444 13.34 13.34 17.86
N LYS A 445 13.02 12.46 18.82
CA LYS A 445 11.64 12.10 19.18
C LYS A 445 10.83 13.34 19.57
N GLN A 446 11.36 14.19 20.45
CA GLN A 446 10.66 15.40 20.89
C GLN A 446 10.36 16.36 19.73
N ILE A 447 11.28 16.51 18.78
CA ILE A 447 11.12 17.39 17.61
C ILE A 447 10.14 16.80 16.60
N SER A 448 10.20 15.49 16.35
CA SER A 448 9.45 14.83 15.27
C SER A 448 8.07 14.34 15.66
N ASN A 449 7.77 14.14 16.95
CA ASN A 449 6.54 13.47 17.42
C ASN A 449 5.26 14.02 16.77
N LYS A 450 5.08 15.35 16.74
CA LYS A 450 3.87 15.96 16.12
C LYS A 450 3.78 15.70 14.62
N ILE A 451 4.91 15.73 13.91
CA ILE A 451 4.99 15.50 12.46
C ILE A 451 4.74 14.02 12.17
N LEU A 452 5.36 13.13 12.95
CA LEU A 452 5.21 11.69 12.84
C LEU A 452 3.74 11.27 13.02
N ASN A 453 3.08 11.76 14.07
CA ASN A 453 1.67 11.46 14.33
C ASN A 453 0.76 11.88 13.17
N GLU A 454 1.04 13.02 12.54
CA GLU A 454 0.25 13.49 11.40
C GLU A 454 0.51 12.65 10.13
N ILE A 455 1.76 12.22 9.90
CA ILE A 455 2.10 11.28 8.81
C ILE A 455 1.39 9.95 9.01
N ILE A 456 1.54 9.34 10.19
CA ILE A 456 0.92 8.05 10.54
C ILE A 456 -0.59 8.15 10.35
N LYS A 457 -1.23 9.17 10.92
CA LYS A 457 -2.67 9.40 10.81
C LYS A 457 -3.15 9.46 9.36
N ARG A 458 -2.43 10.17 8.47
CA ARG A 458 -2.79 10.28 7.05
C ARG A 458 -2.57 8.97 6.28
N LEU A 459 -1.49 8.24 6.58
CA LEU A 459 -1.27 6.90 6.03
C LEU A 459 -2.36 5.92 6.48
N THR A 460 -2.78 5.98 7.74
CA THR A 460 -3.92 5.19 8.26
C THR A 460 -5.21 5.51 7.51
N PHE A 461 -5.48 6.78 7.17
CA PHE A 461 -6.64 7.12 6.35
C PHE A 461 -6.59 6.49 4.96
N LEU A 462 -5.43 6.50 4.29
CA LEU A 462 -5.25 5.81 3.01
C LEU A 462 -5.46 4.30 3.13
N LYS A 463 -4.96 3.69 4.20
CA LYS A 463 -5.19 2.27 4.51
C LYS A 463 -6.66 1.95 4.72
N ASN A 464 -7.38 2.80 5.47
CA ASN A 464 -8.81 2.61 5.76
C ASN A 464 -9.69 2.70 4.50
N VAL A 465 -9.29 3.45 3.48
CA VAL A 465 -9.99 3.49 2.18
C VAL A 465 -9.48 2.43 1.19
N GLY A 466 -8.70 1.44 1.63
CA GLY A 466 -8.23 0.35 0.78
C GLY A 466 -7.18 0.76 -0.26
N LEU A 467 -6.36 1.77 0.05
CA LEU A 467 -5.28 2.25 -0.82
C LEU A 467 -3.88 1.91 -0.28
N ASN A 468 -3.80 0.88 0.55
CA ASN A 468 -2.59 0.44 1.23
C ASN A 468 -1.48 -0.07 0.27
N TYR A 469 -1.87 -0.54 -0.92
CA TYR A 469 -0.95 -1.02 -1.96
C TYR A 469 -0.29 0.09 -2.80
N LEU A 470 -0.78 1.33 -2.70
CA LEU A 470 -0.22 2.46 -3.47
C LEU A 470 1.10 2.93 -2.87
N THR A 471 1.99 3.46 -3.71
CA THR A 471 3.18 4.18 -3.28
C THR A 471 2.92 5.69 -3.28
N LEU A 472 3.66 6.45 -2.46
CA LEU A 472 3.49 7.91 -2.35
C LEU A 472 4.07 8.66 -3.57
N ASP A 473 5.01 8.05 -4.29
CA ASP A 473 5.62 8.59 -5.51
C ASP A 473 4.81 8.33 -6.78
N ARG A 474 3.76 7.48 -6.72
CA ARG A 474 2.89 7.18 -7.85
C ARG A 474 2.24 8.45 -8.39
N GLU A 475 2.27 8.61 -9.72
CA GLU A 475 1.71 9.77 -10.41
C GLU A 475 0.19 9.81 -10.34
N SER A 476 -0.38 10.98 -10.01
CA SER A 476 -1.83 11.14 -9.88
C SER A 476 -2.58 10.91 -11.19
N SER A 477 -1.91 11.09 -12.34
CA SER A 477 -2.47 10.85 -13.67
C SER A 477 -2.68 9.35 -13.98
N THR A 478 -1.99 8.46 -13.25
CA THR A 478 -2.06 7.00 -13.45
C THR A 478 -3.07 6.30 -12.54
N LEU A 479 -3.79 7.08 -11.72
CA LEU A 479 -4.79 6.56 -10.81
C LEU A 479 -6.09 6.30 -11.54
N SER A 480 -6.79 5.23 -11.16
CA SER A 480 -8.16 5.00 -11.59
C SER A 480 -9.10 6.07 -11.04
N GLY A 481 -10.32 6.15 -11.59
CA GLY A 481 -11.36 7.05 -11.08
C GLY A 481 -11.69 6.77 -9.61
N GLY A 482 -11.85 5.49 -9.26
CA GLY A 482 -12.10 5.05 -7.88
C GLY A 482 -10.91 5.29 -6.94
N GLU A 483 -9.68 5.02 -7.38
CA GLU A 483 -8.47 5.35 -6.60
C GLU A 483 -8.39 6.86 -6.31
N SER A 484 -8.62 7.69 -7.32
CA SER A 484 -8.63 9.15 -7.18
C SER A 484 -9.71 9.60 -6.18
N GLN A 485 -10.91 9.05 -6.30
CA GLN A 485 -12.02 9.38 -5.41
C GLN A 485 -11.70 9.03 -3.95
N ARG A 486 -11.14 7.84 -3.70
CA ARG A 486 -10.78 7.37 -2.35
C ARG A 486 -9.62 8.17 -1.74
N ILE A 487 -8.63 8.59 -2.54
CA ILE A 487 -7.59 9.54 -2.08
C ILE A 487 -8.22 10.85 -1.62
N ARG A 488 -9.17 11.38 -2.39
CA ARG A 488 -9.85 12.62 -2.04
C ARG A 488 -10.66 12.46 -0.76
N LEU A 489 -11.35 11.33 -0.58
CA LEU A 489 -12.06 10.99 0.66
C LEU A 489 -11.11 10.97 1.86
N ALA A 490 -9.98 10.26 1.76
CA ALA A 490 -8.97 10.21 2.83
C ALA A 490 -8.41 11.60 3.17
N SER A 491 -8.13 12.44 2.16
CA SER A 491 -7.70 13.84 2.35
C SER A 491 -8.75 14.68 3.07
N GLN A 492 -10.04 14.53 2.72
CA GLN A 492 -11.12 15.26 3.39
C GLN A 492 -11.27 14.86 4.85
N ILE A 493 -11.12 13.57 5.18
CA ILE A 493 -11.12 13.11 6.57
C ILE A 493 -9.92 13.68 7.34
N GLY A 494 -8.74 13.71 6.70
CA GLY A 494 -7.54 14.32 7.25
C GLY A 494 -7.68 15.81 7.56
N SER A 495 -8.51 16.54 6.79
CA SER A 495 -8.71 17.99 6.98
C SER A 495 -9.41 18.36 8.30
N GLY A 496 -10.13 17.42 8.92
CA GLY A 496 -10.81 17.67 10.20
C GLY A 496 -11.99 18.63 10.13
N LEU A 497 -12.54 18.90 8.93
CA LEU A 497 -13.66 19.82 8.75
C LEU A 497 -14.94 19.28 9.40
N THR A 498 -15.73 20.18 9.99
CA THR A 498 -17.01 19.88 10.65
C THR A 498 -18.10 20.81 10.15
N GLY A 499 -19.36 20.37 10.20
CA GLY A 499 -20.50 21.14 9.70
C GLY A 499 -20.60 21.25 8.17
N VAL A 500 -19.81 20.47 7.44
CA VAL A 500 -19.77 20.42 5.97
C VAL A 500 -20.81 19.42 5.43
N LEU A 501 -21.30 19.67 4.22
CA LEU A 501 -22.08 18.72 3.44
C LEU A 501 -21.19 18.03 2.40
N TYR A 502 -20.91 16.75 2.57
CA TYR A 502 -20.20 15.95 1.58
C TYR A 502 -21.18 15.28 0.63
N VAL A 503 -20.93 15.37 -0.68
CA VAL A 503 -21.73 14.71 -1.72
C VAL A 503 -20.82 13.79 -2.53
N LEU A 504 -21.07 12.48 -2.47
CA LEU A 504 -20.25 11.43 -3.08
C LEU A 504 -21.00 10.70 -4.20
N ASP A 505 -20.26 10.33 -5.25
CA ASP A 505 -20.79 9.69 -6.45
C ASP A 505 -20.26 8.25 -6.55
N GLU A 506 -21.07 7.25 -6.18
CA GLU A 506 -20.75 5.83 -6.31
C GLU A 506 -19.33 5.45 -5.80
N PRO A 507 -19.00 5.72 -4.53
CA PRO A 507 -17.66 5.47 -3.97
C PRO A 507 -17.26 3.99 -3.92
N SER A 508 -18.20 3.05 -4.08
CA SER A 508 -17.93 1.62 -4.19
C SER A 508 -17.30 1.22 -5.53
N ILE A 509 -17.28 2.10 -6.53
CA ILE A 509 -16.77 1.77 -7.86
C ILE A 509 -15.28 1.40 -7.85
N GLY A 510 -14.99 0.24 -8.45
CA GLY A 510 -13.63 -0.30 -8.53
C GLY A 510 -13.06 -0.65 -7.14
N LEU A 511 -13.94 -0.96 -6.18
CA LEU A 511 -13.60 -1.52 -4.88
C LEU A 511 -14.03 -3.00 -4.85
N HIS A 512 -13.23 -3.84 -4.21
CA HIS A 512 -13.59 -5.23 -4.00
C HIS A 512 -14.57 -5.33 -2.82
N GLN A 513 -15.51 -6.29 -2.82
CA GLN A 513 -16.55 -6.39 -1.78
C GLN A 513 -15.97 -6.46 -0.35
N CYS A 514 -14.83 -7.15 -0.18
CA CYS A 514 -14.15 -7.24 1.11
C CYS A 514 -13.69 -5.90 1.71
N ASP A 515 -13.50 -4.87 0.89
CA ASP A 515 -13.10 -3.53 1.33
C ASP A 515 -14.30 -2.58 1.48
N ASN A 516 -15.50 -3.00 1.09
CA ASN A 516 -16.71 -2.18 1.16
C ASN A 516 -17.07 -1.81 2.62
N ASP A 517 -16.95 -2.76 3.54
CA ASP A 517 -17.13 -2.51 4.98
C ASP A 517 -16.23 -1.39 5.52
N ARG A 518 -14.99 -1.33 5.02
CA ARG A 518 -14.02 -0.31 5.43
C ARG A 518 -14.40 1.06 4.87
N LEU A 519 -14.88 1.11 3.63
CA LEU A 519 -15.43 2.33 3.03
C LEU A 519 -16.63 2.83 3.83
N ILE A 520 -17.59 1.96 4.15
CA ILE A 520 -18.79 2.30 4.94
C ILE A 520 -18.39 2.82 6.32
N ALA A 521 -17.45 2.16 7.01
CA ALA A 521 -16.91 2.63 8.29
C ALA A 521 -16.29 4.02 8.17
N THR A 522 -15.59 4.29 7.06
CA THR A 522 -14.96 5.57 6.76
C THR A 522 -16.00 6.67 6.50
N LEU A 523 -17.09 6.37 5.78
CA LEU A 523 -18.22 7.29 5.57
C LEU A 523 -18.95 7.61 6.87
N LYS A 524 -19.14 6.61 7.74
CA LYS A 524 -19.70 6.79 9.08
C LYS A 524 -18.81 7.67 9.95
N ASN A 525 -17.49 7.49 9.91
CA ASN A 525 -16.55 8.36 10.61
C ASN A 525 -16.68 9.82 10.12
N LEU A 526 -16.71 10.04 8.80
CA LEU A 526 -16.90 11.37 8.23
C LEU A 526 -18.19 12.04 8.72
N ARG A 527 -19.29 11.28 8.83
CA ARG A 527 -20.55 11.71 9.45
C ARG A 527 -20.38 12.03 10.94
N ASP A 528 -19.76 11.14 11.69
CA ASP A 528 -19.62 11.21 13.16
C ASP A 528 -18.74 12.38 13.62
N MET A 529 -17.89 12.90 12.74
CA MET A 529 -17.19 14.19 12.92
C MET A 529 -18.14 15.41 12.93
N GLY A 530 -19.45 15.22 12.72
CA GLY A 530 -20.45 16.29 12.69
C GLY A 530 -20.71 16.84 11.28
N ASN A 531 -20.50 16.01 10.25
CA ASN A 531 -20.81 16.35 8.87
C ASN A 531 -22.07 15.63 8.38
N THR A 532 -22.69 16.17 7.34
CA THR A 532 -23.76 15.46 6.61
C THR A 532 -23.16 14.83 5.38
N VAL A 533 -23.41 13.54 5.15
CA VAL A 533 -22.81 12.78 4.05
C VAL A 533 -23.94 12.29 3.15
N ILE A 534 -24.02 12.80 1.93
CA ILE A 534 -24.94 12.33 0.88
C ILE A 534 -24.14 11.47 -0.08
N VAL A 535 -24.60 10.25 -0.32
CA VAL A 535 -23.96 9.29 -1.22
C VAL A 535 -24.96 8.88 -2.29
N VAL A 536 -24.61 9.00 -3.56
CA VAL A 536 -25.36 8.38 -4.66
C VAL A 536 -24.83 6.96 -4.81
N GLU A 537 -25.66 5.96 -4.57
CA GLU A 537 -25.24 4.55 -4.58
C GLU A 537 -26.34 3.56 -5.01
N HIS A 538 -25.85 2.39 -5.40
CA HIS A 538 -26.60 1.21 -5.81
C HIS A 538 -26.19 -0.04 -5.02
N ASP A 539 -25.06 0.00 -4.31
CA ASP A 539 -24.57 -1.10 -3.47
C ASP A 539 -25.49 -1.36 -2.26
N GLU A 540 -25.81 -2.64 -2.06
CA GLU A 540 -26.73 -3.10 -1.01
C GLU A 540 -26.21 -2.76 0.39
N ASP A 541 -24.96 -3.11 0.70
CA ASP A 541 -24.38 -2.90 2.03
C ASP A 541 -24.37 -1.41 2.39
N THR A 542 -24.07 -0.54 1.42
CA THR A 542 -24.08 0.91 1.61
C THR A 542 -25.49 1.44 1.85
N ILE A 543 -26.48 0.98 1.10
CA ILE A 543 -27.89 1.36 1.30
C ILE A 543 -28.37 0.89 2.67
N MET A 544 -28.07 -0.35 3.06
CA MET A 544 -28.45 -0.93 4.34
C MET A 544 -27.75 -0.27 5.53
N ALA A 545 -26.53 0.22 5.35
CA ALA A 545 -25.77 0.94 6.36
C ALA A 545 -26.19 2.41 6.54
N ALA A 546 -27.04 2.95 5.66
CA ALA A 546 -27.47 4.34 5.67
C ALA A 546 -28.38 4.66 6.86
N ASP A 547 -28.28 5.89 7.38
CA ASP A 547 -29.25 6.40 8.36
C ASP A 547 -30.58 6.78 7.71
N TYR A 548 -30.55 7.17 6.43
CA TYR A 548 -31.71 7.61 5.66
C TYR A 548 -31.48 7.33 4.18
N VAL A 549 -32.53 6.92 3.47
CA VAL A 549 -32.48 6.60 2.04
C VAL A 549 -33.55 7.40 1.31
N ILE A 550 -33.21 7.89 0.13
CA ILE A 550 -34.12 8.57 -0.81
C ILE A 550 -34.05 7.83 -2.13
N ASP A 551 -35.16 7.21 -2.52
CA ASP A 551 -35.28 6.48 -3.78
C ASP A 551 -35.90 7.36 -4.86
N ILE A 552 -35.15 7.60 -5.94
CA ILE A 552 -35.56 8.42 -7.08
C ILE A 552 -35.97 7.50 -8.24
N GLY A 553 -37.16 7.71 -8.77
CA GLY A 553 -37.71 6.89 -9.85
C GLY A 553 -39.04 7.44 -10.37
N PRO A 554 -40.00 6.58 -10.78
CA PRO A 554 -39.91 5.12 -10.86
C PRO A 554 -39.12 4.59 -12.08
N GLY A 555 -38.90 5.42 -13.11
CA GLY A 555 -38.16 5.06 -14.32
C GLY A 555 -36.95 5.94 -14.57
N ALA A 556 -36.37 5.82 -15.76
CA ALA A 556 -35.29 6.69 -16.25
C ALA A 556 -35.84 7.86 -17.09
N GLY A 557 -35.08 8.95 -17.17
CA GLY A 557 -35.40 10.10 -18.02
C GLY A 557 -36.72 10.75 -17.62
N VAL A 558 -37.62 10.94 -18.59
CA VAL A 558 -38.95 11.55 -18.38
C VAL A 558 -39.86 10.75 -17.45
N ASN A 559 -39.60 9.44 -17.31
CA ASN A 559 -40.34 8.55 -16.41
C ASN A 559 -39.74 8.52 -15.00
N GLY A 560 -38.62 9.23 -14.78
CA GLY A 560 -37.98 9.42 -13.49
C GLY A 560 -38.33 10.77 -12.86
N GLY A 561 -37.45 11.23 -11.98
CA GLY A 561 -37.48 12.58 -11.42
C GLY A 561 -38.50 12.77 -10.31
N LYS A 562 -39.04 11.68 -9.74
CA LYS A 562 -39.93 11.69 -8.58
C LYS A 562 -39.27 10.98 -7.40
N VAL A 563 -39.62 11.39 -6.19
CA VAL A 563 -39.30 10.65 -4.97
C VAL A 563 -40.32 9.53 -4.83
N VAL A 564 -39.85 8.28 -4.90
CA VAL A 564 -40.69 7.08 -4.79
C VAL A 564 -40.84 6.66 -3.33
N ALA A 565 -39.74 6.76 -2.59
CA ALA A 565 -39.70 6.41 -1.18
C ALA A 565 -38.63 7.26 -0.46
N GLU A 566 -38.89 7.59 0.79
CA GLU A 566 -37.90 8.21 1.69
C GLU A 566 -38.08 7.66 3.11
N GLY A 567 -36.99 7.41 3.82
CA GLY A 567 -37.07 6.82 5.17
C GLY A 567 -35.80 6.07 5.58
N THR A 568 -35.93 5.14 6.53
CA THR A 568 -34.87 4.18 6.86
C THR A 568 -34.80 3.04 5.82
N PRO A 569 -33.69 2.30 5.72
CA PRO A 569 -33.60 1.13 4.83
C PRO A 569 -34.75 0.13 5.05
N ASP A 570 -35.11 -0.15 6.30
CA ASP A 570 -36.25 -1.03 6.65
C ASP A 570 -37.61 -0.49 6.16
N GLN A 571 -37.79 0.83 6.10
CA GLN A 571 -39.00 1.46 5.57
C GLN A 571 -39.02 1.37 4.05
N LEU A 572 -37.85 1.49 3.40
CA LEU A 572 -37.70 1.35 1.97
C LEU A 572 -38.06 -0.06 1.49
N GLN A 573 -37.58 -1.10 2.17
CA GLN A 573 -37.88 -2.50 1.86
C GLN A 573 -39.39 -2.83 1.90
N LYS A 574 -40.15 -2.11 2.74
CA LYS A 574 -41.61 -2.30 2.86
C LYS A 574 -42.41 -1.55 1.79
N ASN A 575 -41.77 -0.66 1.03
CA ASN A 575 -42.45 0.14 0.02
C ASN A 575 -42.54 -0.62 -1.31
N SER A 576 -43.76 -1.04 -1.67
CA SER A 576 -44.02 -1.76 -2.91
C SER A 576 -43.80 -0.94 -4.18
N GLU A 577 -43.80 0.40 -4.11
CA GLU A 577 -43.56 1.26 -5.27
C GLU A 577 -42.05 1.43 -5.57
N SER A 578 -41.19 1.19 -4.58
CA SER A 578 -39.73 1.29 -4.73
C SER A 578 -39.19 0.03 -5.39
N ILE A 579 -38.63 0.17 -6.60
CA ILE A 579 -37.89 -0.92 -7.25
C ILE A 579 -36.71 -1.33 -6.37
N THR A 580 -35.98 -0.36 -5.82
CA THR A 580 -34.87 -0.61 -4.91
C THR A 580 -35.32 -1.40 -3.68
N GLY A 581 -36.45 -1.04 -3.07
CA GLY A 581 -37.05 -1.79 -1.96
C GLY A 581 -37.44 -3.21 -2.34
N GLN A 582 -37.97 -3.43 -3.55
CA GLN A 582 -38.28 -4.78 -4.06
C GLN A 582 -37.02 -5.64 -4.20
N TYR A 583 -35.90 -5.09 -4.68
CA TYR A 583 -34.62 -5.81 -4.77
C TYR A 583 -34.04 -6.10 -3.38
N LEU A 584 -34.04 -5.14 -2.47
CA LEU A 584 -33.53 -5.31 -1.10
C LEU A 584 -34.38 -6.28 -0.25
N SER A 585 -35.65 -6.45 -0.59
CA SER A 585 -36.58 -7.36 0.10
C SER A 585 -36.74 -8.70 -0.63
N ALA A 586 -36.02 -8.92 -1.73
CA ALA A 586 -36.14 -10.11 -2.55
C ALA A 586 -35.68 -11.35 -1.78
N ASP A 587 -36.64 -12.09 -1.23
CA ASP A 587 -36.36 -13.38 -0.60
C ASP A 587 -36.11 -14.44 -1.67
N ILE A 588 -34.86 -14.88 -1.79
CA ILE A 588 -34.44 -15.95 -2.70
C ILE A 588 -35.17 -17.29 -2.42
N ASN A 589 -35.74 -17.44 -1.22
CA ASN A 589 -36.53 -18.60 -0.78
C ASN A 589 -38.04 -18.34 -0.78
N VAL A 590 -38.50 -17.25 -1.41
CA VAL A 590 -39.92 -16.92 -1.50
C VAL A 590 -40.71 -18.10 -2.07
N LYS A 591 -41.81 -18.44 -1.42
CA LYS A 591 -42.68 -19.54 -1.85
C LYS A 591 -43.85 -19.00 -2.67
N ASP A 592 -44.12 -19.66 -3.78
CA ASP A 592 -45.37 -19.45 -4.52
C ASP A 592 -46.57 -20.11 -3.80
N ARG A 593 -47.76 -20.08 -4.42
CA ARG A 593 -48.96 -20.72 -3.85
C ARG A 593 -48.84 -22.23 -3.73
N SER A 594 -47.98 -22.86 -4.53
CA SER A 594 -47.68 -24.29 -4.44
C SER A 594 -46.60 -24.63 -3.42
N GLY A 595 -46.03 -23.62 -2.73
CA GLY A 595 -44.93 -23.81 -1.77
C GLY A 595 -43.54 -23.91 -2.41
N SER A 596 -43.46 -23.79 -3.74
CA SER A 596 -42.24 -23.90 -4.54
C SER A 596 -41.42 -22.61 -4.51
N THR A 597 -40.11 -22.73 -4.43
CA THR A 597 -39.16 -21.60 -4.47
C THR A 597 -38.56 -21.41 -5.87
N PRO A 598 -37.89 -20.28 -6.18
CA PRO A 598 -37.13 -20.12 -7.42
C PRO A 598 -36.17 -21.30 -7.70
N LEU A 599 -35.54 -21.83 -6.64
CA LEU A 599 -34.66 -23.01 -6.75
C LEU A 599 -35.42 -24.26 -7.22
N HIS A 600 -36.66 -24.48 -6.79
CA HIS A 600 -37.49 -25.59 -7.28
C HIS A 600 -37.75 -25.48 -8.79
N TYR A 601 -38.07 -24.28 -9.28
CA TYR A 601 -38.33 -24.05 -10.70
C TYR A 601 -37.06 -24.15 -11.53
N ALA A 602 -35.93 -23.62 -11.05
CA ALA A 602 -34.64 -23.73 -11.72
C ALA A 602 -34.20 -25.20 -11.83
N THR A 603 -34.38 -25.98 -10.76
CA THR A 603 -34.12 -27.42 -10.76
C THR A 603 -35.09 -28.18 -11.67
N LEU A 604 -36.39 -27.88 -11.65
CA LEU A 604 -37.39 -28.54 -12.50
C LEU A 604 -37.12 -28.31 -14.00
N SER A 605 -36.64 -27.13 -14.37
CA SER A 605 -36.36 -26.75 -15.76
C SER A 605 -34.95 -27.12 -16.24
N ASN A 606 -34.14 -27.81 -15.40
CA ASN A 606 -32.75 -28.16 -15.66
C ASN A 606 -31.85 -26.95 -16.03
N HIS A 607 -32.02 -25.83 -15.33
CA HIS A 607 -31.18 -24.64 -15.53
C HIS A 607 -30.01 -24.63 -14.55
N VAL A 608 -28.98 -25.43 -14.85
CA VAL A 608 -27.79 -25.64 -13.98
C VAL A 608 -27.16 -24.31 -13.55
N GLU A 609 -26.90 -23.41 -14.50
CA GLU A 609 -26.29 -22.10 -14.23
C GLU A 609 -27.13 -21.23 -13.27
N VAL A 610 -28.47 -21.30 -13.39
CA VAL A 610 -29.40 -20.56 -12.52
C VAL A 610 -29.44 -21.20 -11.14
N VAL A 611 -29.39 -22.54 -11.06
CA VAL A 611 -29.30 -23.27 -9.80
C VAL A 611 -28.03 -22.88 -9.05
N ASP A 612 -26.87 -22.90 -9.73
CA ASP A 612 -25.59 -22.54 -9.11
C ASP A 612 -25.57 -21.09 -8.62
N ALA A 613 -26.13 -20.15 -9.40
CA ALA A 613 -26.28 -18.76 -8.99
C ALA A 613 -27.17 -18.62 -7.73
N LEU A 614 -28.34 -19.26 -7.72
CA LEU A 614 -29.24 -19.22 -6.56
C LEU A 614 -28.59 -19.82 -5.32
N LEU A 615 -27.87 -20.92 -5.49
CA LEU A 615 -27.16 -21.61 -4.44
C LEU A 615 -25.94 -20.84 -3.91
N ALA A 616 -25.28 -20.04 -4.75
CA ALA A 616 -24.22 -19.12 -4.32
C ALA A 616 -24.77 -17.98 -3.46
N GLU A 617 -25.95 -17.47 -3.80
CA GLU A 617 -26.68 -16.43 -3.06
C GLU A 617 -27.46 -16.97 -1.84
N GLY A 618 -27.19 -18.20 -1.40
CA GLY A 618 -27.74 -18.76 -0.16
C GLY A 618 -29.17 -19.31 -0.25
N ALA A 619 -29.65 -19.67 -1.45
CA ALA A 619 -30.91 -20.41 -1.58
C ALA A 619 -30.87 -21.72 -0.78
N SER A 620 -31.90 -21.93 0.04
CA SER A 620 -31.99 -23.09 0.92
C SER A 620 -32.37 -24.34 0.13
N VAL A 621 -31.48 -25.34 0.19
CA VAL A 621 -31.67 -26.65 -0.43
C VAL A 621 -32.71 -27.53 0.27
N HIS A 622 -33.15 -27.12 1.47
CA HIS A 622 -34.03 -27.90 2.34
C HIS A 622 -35.49 -27.46 2.29
N VAL A 623 -35.81 -26.41 1.52
CA VAL A 623 -37.18 -25.92 1.45
C VAL A 623 -38.08 -26.98 0.82
N LYS A 624 -39.22 -27.24 1.44
CA LYS A 624 -40.25 -28.15 0.93
C LYS A 624 -41.38 -27.41 0.23
N ASP A 625 -41.78 -27.91 -0.93
CA ASP A 625 -42.99 -27.52 -1.65
C ASP A 625 -44.26 -28.02 -0.94
N GLY A 626 -45.43 -27.72 -1.51
CA GLY A 626 -46.74 -28.17 -1.02
C GLY A 626 -46.93 -29.69 -1.02
N ASN A 627 -46.10 -30.43 -1.74
CA ASN A 627 -46.06 -31.89 -1.73
C ASN A 627 -44.99 -32.45 -0.79
N GLY A 628 -44.29 -31.61 -0.01
CA GLY A 628 -43.20 -32.00 0.86
C GLY A 628 -41.88 -32.31 0.14
N SER A 629 -41.81 -32.10 -1.17
CA SER A 629 -40.62 -32.37 -2.00
C SER A 629 -39.63 -31.22 -1.89
N THR A 630 -38.34 -31.55 -1.82
CA THR A 630 -37.22 -30.59 -1.87
C THR A 630 -36.68 -30.46 -3.30
N PRO A 631 -35.84 -29.45 -3.64
CA PRO A 631 -35.18 -29.38 -4.94
C PRO A 631 -34.44 -30.67 -5.31
N LEU A 632 -33.82 -31.34 -4.34
CA LEU A 632 -33.15 -32.63 -4.55
C LEU A 632 -34.11 -33.74 -5.00
N HIS A 633 -35.37 -33.74 -4.55
CA HIS A 633 -36.39 -34.68 -5.06
C HIS A 633 -36.66 -34.46 -6.55
N TYR A 634 -36.74 -33.20 -6.99
CA TYR A 634 -36.95 -32.85 -8.40
C TYR A 634 -35.74 -33.22 -9.26
N ALA A 635 -34.53 -32.90 -8.82
CA ALA A 635 -33.30 -33.26 -9.53
C ALA A 635 -33.15 -34.77 -9.65
N ALA A 636 -33.36 -35.50 -8.54
CA ALA A 636 -33.22 -36.95 -8.49
C ALA A 636 -34.28 -37.69 -9.31
N LYS A 637 -35.52 -37.17 -9.35
CA LYS A 637 -36.61 -37.73 -10.15
C LYS A 637 -36.34 -37.63 -11.65
N ASN A 638 -35.75 -36.54 -12.11
CA ASN A 638 -35.51 -36.26 -13.53
C ASN A 638 -34.10 -36.63 -14.02
N GLY A 639 -33.19 -37.03 -13.13
CA GLY A 639 -31.84 -37.46 -13.50
C GLY A 639 -30.85 -36.33 -13.78
N TYR A 640 -31.06 -35.14 -13.20
CA TYR A 640 -30.20 -33.98 -13.43
C TYR A 640 -28.93 -34.07 -12.58
N LEU A 641 -27.96 -34.89 -13.02
CA LEU A 641 -26.74 -35.22 -12.27
C LEU A 641 -25.98 -33.99 -11.75
N GLU A 642 -25.70 -33.01 -12.62
CA GLU A 642 -24.97 -31.79 -12.24
C GLU A 642 -25.68 -31.00 -11.13
N ILE A 643 -27.02 -30.93 -11.18
CA ILE A 643 -27.82 -30.27 -10.16
C ILE A 643 -27.87 -31.10 -8.87
N VAL A 644 -27.92 -32.43 -8.97
CA VAL A 644 -27.84 -33.31 -7.79
C VAL A 644 -26.52 -33.09 -7.06
N ASP A 645 -25.40 -33.09 -7.76
CA ASP A 645 -24.08 -32.88 -7.17
C ASP A 645 -23.98 -31.49 -6.53
N ALA A 646 -24.40 -30.43 -7.23
CA ALA A 646 -24.41 -29.06 -6.70
C ALA A 646 -25.26 -28.90 -5.43
N LEU A 647 -26.41 -29.59 -5.35
CA LEU A 647 -27.27 -29.59 -4.16
C LEU A 647 -26.65 -30.39 -3.00
N LEU A 648 -26.03 -31.54 -3.28
CA LEU A 648 -25.37 -32.38 -2.27
C LEU A 648 -24.14 -31.70 -1.66
N ASP A 649 -23.33 -31.03 -2.48
CA ASP A 649 -22.18 -30.25 -2.04
C ASP A 649 -22.57 -29.13 -1.08
N ARG A 650 -23.78 -28.57 -1.25
CA ARG A 650 -24.40 -27.59 -0.33
C ARG A 650 -25.24 -28.22 0.78
N GLY A 651 -25.07 -29.52 1.01
CA GLY A 651 -25.58 -30.20 2.19
C GLY A 651 -27.03 -30.67 2.10
N ALA A 652 -27.62 -30.76 0.90
CA ALA A 652 -28.99 -31.27 0.74
C ALA A 652 -29.18 -32.64 1.40
N ASP A 653 -30.28 -32.79 2.13
CA ASP A 653 -30.55 -34.03 2.87
C ASP A 653 -31.19 -35.08 1.95
N VAL A 654 -30.45 -36.17 1.74
CA VAL A 654 -30.84 -37.34 0.94
C VAL A 654 -31.88 -38.23 1.63
N TYR A 655 -32.11 -38.04 2.93
CA TYR A 655 -33.09 -38.80 3.72
C TYR A 655 -34.42 -38.07 3.88
N GLU A 656 -34.51 -36.84 3.40
CA GLU A 656 -35.74 -36.07 3.50
C GLU A 656 -36.88 -36.80 2.80
N LYS A 657 -38.03 -36.82 3.47
CA LYS A 657 -39.23 -37.49 2.96
C LYS A 657 -40.25 -36.48 2.51
N ASP A 658 -40.81 -36.73 1.32
CA ASP A 658 -41.97 -36.02 0.80
C ASP A 658 -43.27 -36.44 1.51
N SER A 659 -44.40 -35.83 1.11
CA SER A 659 -45.73 -36.19 1.63
C SER A 659 -46.13 -37.65 1.40
N LEU A 660 -45.51 -38.33 0.43
CA LEU A 660 -45.69 -39.75 0.13
C LEU A 660 -44.70 -40.66 0.88
N GLN A 661 -43.91 -40.11 1.82
CA GLN A 661 -42.87 -40.80 2.57
C GLN A 661 -41.71 -41.33 1.70
N LYS A 662 -41.52 -40.75 0.51
CA LYS A 662 -40.47 -41.13 -0.46
C LYS A 662 -39.28 -40.19 -0.34
N THR A 663 -38.07 -40.72 -0.53
CA THR A 663 -36.82 -39.97 -0.53
C THR A 663 -36.38 -39.61 -1.96
N PRO A 664 -35.42 -38.69 -2.15
CA PRO A 664 -34.84 -38.43 -3.47
C PRO A 664 -34.25 -39.68 -4.12
N LEU A 665 -33.58 -40.53 -3.33
CA LEU A 665 -33.03 -41.80 -3.80
C LEU A 665 -34.12 -42.77 -4.29
N TYR A 666 -35.29 -42.79 -3.63
CA TYR A 666 -36.42 -43.58 -4.11
C TYR A 666 -36.84 -43.12 -5.52
N TYR A 667 -36.95 -41.81 -5.75
CA TYR A 667 -37.31 -41.29 -7.08
C TYR A 667 -36.26 -41.56 -8.16
N ALA A 668 -34.97 -41.49 -7.83
CA ALA A 668 -33.90 -41.83 -8.77
C ALA A 668 -33.95 -43.33 -9.18
N ILE A 669 -34.23 -44.23 -8.23
CA ILE A 669 -34.34 -45.67 -8.50
C ILE A 669 -35.56 -46.01 -9.36
N ILE A 670 -36.75 -45.50 -9.01
CA ILE A 670 -37.97 -45.87 -9.76
C ILE A 670 -37.99 -45.33 -11.18
N ASN A 671 -37.29 -44.23 -11.44
CA ASN A 671 -37.20 -43.60 -12.76
C ASN A 671 -35.94 -44.02 -13.52
N HIS A 672 -35.20 -45.03 -13.05
CA HIS A 672 -34.03 -45.60 -13.71
C HIS A 672 -32.89 -44.59 -13.97
N GLN A 673 -32.64 -43.67 -13.03
CA GLN A 673 -31.57 -42.67 -13.12
C GLN A 673 -30.27 -43.20 -12.53
N GLU A 674 -29.56 -44.06 -13.27
CA GLU A 674 -28.38 -44.81 -12.78
C GLU A 674 -27.26 -43.90 -12.25
N ASP A 675 -26.85 -42.90 -13.03
CA ASP A 675 -25.76 -41.96 -12.64
C ASP A 675 -26.09 -41.19 -11.37
N THR A 676 -27.34 -40.76 -11.23
CA THR A 676 -27.84 -40.05 -10.04
C THR A 676 -27.89 -40.96 -8.81
N VAL A 677 -28.28 -42.23 -8.99
CA VAL A 677 -28.26 -43.24 -7.93
C VAL A 677 -26.83 -43.49 -7.45
N GLU A 678 -25.86 -43.54 -8.37
CA GLU A 678 -24.44 -43.69 -8.03
C GLU A 678 -23.90 -42.49 -7.28
N SER A 679 -24.17 -41.26 -7.73
CA SER A 679 -23.76 -40.03 -7.04
C SER A 679 -24.33 -39.98 -5.61
N ILE A 680 -25.64 -40.15 -5.42
CA ILE A 680 -26.28 -40.14 -4.09
C ILE A 680 -25.70 -41.24 -3.19
N LYS A 681 -25.47 -42.45 -3.72
CA LYS A 681 -24.82 -43.54 -2.97
C LYS A 681 -23.35 -43.25 -2.64
N GLY A 682 -22.62 -42.59 -3.54
CA GLY A 682 -21.24 -42.16 -3.34
C GLY A 682 -21.13 -41.16 -2.21
N PHE A 683 -22.00 -40.14 -2.20
CA PHE A 683 -22.09 -39.16 -1.12
C PHE A 683 -22.39 -39.82 0.25
N LEU A 684 -23.31 -40.80 0.27
CA LEU A 684 -23.63 -41.58 1.47
C LEU A 684 -22.42 -42.36 2.02
N LYS A 685 -21.61 -42.97 1.15
CA LYS A 685 -20.39 -43.70 1.57
C LYS A 685 -19.33 -42.75 2.13
N ASN A 686 -19.14 -41.57 1.52
CA ASN A 686 -18.16 -40.58 1.98
C ASN A 686 -18.51 -39.96 3.34
N LYS A 687 -19.80 -39.74 3.64
CA LYS A 687 -20.25 -39.25 4.96
C LYS A 687 -20.01 -40.26 6.09
N VAL A 688 -20.12 -41.57 5.82
CA VAL A 688 -19.81 -42.63 6.79
C VAL A 688 -18.32 -42.66 7.14
N VAL A 689 -17.44 -42.43 6.16
CA VAL A 689 -15.99 -42.32 6.37
C VAL A 689 -15.63 -41.06 7.14
N GLN A 690 -16.22 -39.90 6.81
CA GLN A 690 -16.00 -38.66 7.56
C GLN A 690 -16.56 -38.69 8.99
N GLY A 691 -17.73 -39.30 9.23
CA GLY A 691 -18.27 -39.47 10.59
C GLY A 691 -17.35 -40.32 11.48
N SER A 692 -16.66 -41.30 10.90
CA SER A 692 -15.66 -42.12 11.58
C SER A 692 -14.39 -41.33 11.92
N VAL A 693 -13.96 -40.43 11.03
CA VAL A 693 -12.79 -39.54 11.20
C VAL A 693 -13.08 -38.38 12.16
N VAL A 694 -14.30 -37.81 12.14
CA VAL A 694 -14.72 -36.72 13.04
C VAL A 694 -14.93 -37.23 14.46
N VAL A 695 -15.46 -38.44 14.65
CA VAL A 695 -15.51 -39.07 15.99
C VAL A 695 -14.11 -39.40 16.50
N GLY A 696 -13.21 -39.90 15.64
CA GLY A 696 -11.79 -40.07 15.99
C GLY A 696 -11.06 -38.75 16.29
N GLY A 697 -11.38 -37.69 15.54
CA GLY A 697 -10.83 -36.34 15.68
C GLY A 697 -11.36 -35.61 16.92
N LEU A 698 -12.64 -35.73 17.27
CA LEU A 698 -13.21 -35.19 18.52
C LEU A 698 -12.68 -35.93 19.75
N VAL A 699 -12.45 -37.24 19.66
CA VAL A 699 -11.80 -38.02 20.73
C VAL A 699 -10.33 -37.60 20.90
N ALA A 700 -9.61 -37.31 19.81
CA ALA A 700 -8.25 -36.77 19.85
C ALA A 700 -8.19 -35.30 20.31
N MET A 701 -9.15 -34.46 19.93
CA MET A 701 -9.25 -33.06 20.38
C MET A 701 -9.61 -32.98 21.86
N LEU A 702 -10.57 -33.78 22.34
CA LEU A 702 -10.90 -33.88 23.77
C LEU A 702 -9.73 -34.48 24.58
N GLY A 703 -8.98 -35.41 24.00
CA GLY A 703 -7.73 -35.91 24.57
C GLY A 703 -6.61 -34.86 24.68
N ASN A 704 -6.52 -33.94 23.70
CA ASN A 704 -5.54 -32.84 23.71
C ASN A 704 -5.99 -31.59 24.50
N PHE A 705 -7.29 -31.40 24.69
CA PHE A 705 -7.81 -30.31 25.54
C PHE A 705 -7.60 -30.61 27.04
N VAL A 706 -7.69 -31.88 27.43
CA VAL A 706 -7.43 -32.33 28.82
C VAL A 706 -5.95 -32.28 29.20
N THR A 707 -5.02 -32.22 28.23
CA THR A 707 -3.58 -32.08 28.49
C THR A 707 -3.07 -30.63 28.50
N SER A 708 -3.89 -29.65 28.09
CA SER A 708 -3.45 -28.26 27.91
C SER A 708 -4.14 -27.22 28.81
N THR A 709 -5.11 -27.62 29.65
CA THR A 709 -5.69 -26.75 30.69
C THR A 709 -5.76 -27.47 32.04
N LEU A 710 -4.60 -27.58 32.70
CA LEU A 710 -4.52 -27.92 34.12
C LEU A 710 -3.69 -26.87 34.86
N PHE A 711 -4.15 -25.63 34.77
CA PHE A 711 -3.84 -24.57 35.72
C PHE A 711 -5.11 -23.72 35.89
N ILE A 712 -5.43 -23.39 37.14
CA ILE A 712 -6.46 -22.45 37.63
C ILE A 712 -7.77 -23.10 38.15
N THR A 713 -7.70 -23.39 39.46
CA THR A 713 -8.69 -23.28 40.57
C THR A 713 -10.21 -23.29 40.33
N GLU A 714 -10.86 -24.22 41.05
CA GLU A 714 -12.17 -24.20 41.72
C GLU A 714 -13.35 -23.45 41.05
N THR A 715 -14.15 -24.18 40.28
CA THR A 715 -15.65 -24.23 40.38
C THR A 715 -16.21 -25.13 39.27
N MET A 716 -16.45 -26.43 39.48
CA MET A 716 -17.22 -27.26 38.53
C MET A 716 -17.82 -28.52 39.18
N GLU A 717 -19.03 -28.40 39.71
CA GLU A 717 -19.93 -29.55 39.99
C GLU A 717 -21.04 -29.69 38.93
N ILE A 718 -21.08 -28.80 37.92
CA ILE A 718 -22.19 -28.71 36.95
C ILE A 718 -21.85 -29.33 35.58
N THR A 719 -20.60 -29.69 35.30
CA THR A 719 -20.18 -30.25 33.99
C THR A 719 -20.13 -31.77 33.91
N LEU A 720 -20.07 -32.48 35.03
CA LEU A 720 -20.02 -33.95 35.02
C LEU A 720 -21.37 -34.58 34.66
N THR A 721 -22.48 -33.95 35.02
CA THR A 721 -23.84 -34.41 34.71
C THR A 721 -24.17 -34.24 33.22
N SER A 722 -23.72 -33.16 32.57
CA SER A 722 -23.95 -32.91 31.14
C SER A 722 -23.15 -33.87 30.25
N VAL A 723 -21.92 -34.22 30.66
CA VAL A 723 -21.07 -35.16 29.94
C VAL A 723 -21.58 -36.61 30.08
N MET A 724 -22.07 -37.01 31.26
CA MET A 724 -22.69 -38.33 31.48
C MET A 724 -23.97 -38.52 30.66
N VAL A 725 -24.80 -37.49 30.51
CA VAL A 725 -26.02 -37.54 29.67
C VAL A 725 -25.66 -37.62 28.18
N ALA A 726 -24.64 -36.90 27.72
CA ALA A 726 -24.17 -36.99 26.34
C ALA A 726 -23.60 -38.38 26.01
N ILE A 727 -22.86 -39.00 26.93
CA ILE A 727 -22.33 -40.37 26.74
C ILE A 727 -23.46 -41.40 26.75
N ALA A 728 -24.46 -41.26 27.63
CA ALA A 728 -25.61 -42.16 27.69
C ALA A 728 -26.51 -42.10 26.45
N VAL A 729 -26.73 -40.90 25.87
CA VAL A 729 -27.49 -40.74 24.63
C VAL A 729 -26.73 -41.31 23.42
N SER A 730 -25.39 -41.21 23.44
CA SER A 730 -24.50 -41.74 22.40
C SER A 730 -24.34 -43.27 22.45
N ALA A 731 -24.44 -43.87 23.65
CA ALA A 731 -24.39 -45.32 23.83
C ALA A 731 -25.71 -46.03 23.46
N SER A 732 -26.84 -45.31 23.54
CA SER A 732 -28.17 -45.86 23.20
C SER A 732 -28.37 -46.13 21.70
N THR A 733 -27.61 -45.47 20.81
CA THR A 733 -27.75 -45.60 19.35
C THR A 733 -26.86 -46.69 18.75
N ALA A 734 -25.98 -47.32 19.53
CA ALA A 734 -25.05 -48.37 19.08
C ALA A 734 -25.42 -49.80 19.53
N LEU A 735 -26.60 -50.01 20.14
CA LEU A 735 -27.01 -51.29 20.72
C LEU A 735 -27.87 -52.15 19.76
N THR A 736 -27.36 -52.47 18.58
CA THR A 736 -27.90 -53.57 17.76
C THR A 736 -26.80 -54.33 17.01
N SER A 737 -25.91 -55.05 17.70
CA SER A 737 -25.27 -56.23 17.12
C SER A 737 -24.70 -57.14 18.21
N GLY A 738 -24.75 -58.46 17.99
CA GLY A 738 -24.30 -59.50 18.92
C GLY A 738 -22.79 -59.51 19.22
N TYR A 739 -22.03 -58.53 18.75
CA TYR A 739 -20.58 -58.42 18.94
C TYR A 739 -20.20 -57.92 20.35
N ALA A 740 -21.11 -57.21 21.04
CA ALA A 740 -20.87 -56.67 22.39
C ALA A 740 -20.79 -57.76 23.49
N LYS A 741 -21.50 -58.89 23.34
CA LYS A 741 -21.43 -60.01 24.31
C LYS A 741 -20.09 -60.75 24.28
N TYR A 742 -19.42 -60.74 23.13
CA TYR A 742 -18.11 -61.37 22.96
C TYR A 742 -16.97 -60.50 23.52
N LEU A 743 -17.06 -59.18 23.35
CA LEU A 743 -16.07 -58.24 23.90
C LEU A 743 -16.16 -58.13 25.43
N MET A 744 -17.38 -58.06 26.00
CA MET A 744 -17.58 -57.97 27.45
C MET A 744 -16.98 -59.16 28.22
N SER A 745 -17.08 -60.40 27.72
CA SER A 745 -16.50 -61.56 28.43
C SER A 745 -14.97 -61.62 28.35
N LYS A 746 -14.35 -60.91 27.41
CA LYS A 746 -12.89 -60.82 27.29
C LYS A 746 -12.31 -59.74 28.20
N PHE A 747 -13.04 -58.63 28.40
CA PHE A 747 -12.64 -57.53 29.29
C PHE A 747 -12.82 -57.84 30.78
N ASP A 748 -13.77 -58.70 31.16
CA ASP A 748 -14.00 -59.05 32.57
C ASP A 748 -12.80 -59.75 33.24
N ASN A 749 -12.01 -60.53 32.49
CA ASN A 749 -10.80 -61.16 33.02
C ASN A 749 -9.63 -60.16 33.17
N GLU A 750 -9.50 -59.21 32.24
CA GLU A 750 -8.44 -58.19 32.30
C GLU A 750 -8.71 -57.15 33.40
N ILE A 751 -9.98 -56.78 33.63
CA ILE A 751 -10.36 -55.86 34.72
C ILE A 751 -10.12 -56.50 36.10
N LYS A 752 -10.26 -57.82 36.22
CA LYS A 752 -9.97 -58.56 37.46
C LYS A 752 -8.47 -58.59 37.77
N GLU A 753 -7.64 -58.76 36.73
CA GLU A 753 -6.18 -58.75 36.85
C GLU A 753 -5.62 -57.34 37.14
N ILE A 754 -6.27 -56.29 36.64
CA ILE A 754 -5.90 -54.89 36.90
C ILE A 754 -6.26 -54.49 38.35
N LYS A 755 -7.38 -54.97 38.89
CA LYS A 755 -7.76 -54.72 40.30
C LYS A 755 -6.82 -55.41 41.29
N GLU A 756 -6.37 -56.63 41.01
CA GLU A 756 -5.41 -57.35 41.87
C GLU A 756 -4.00 -56.71 41.87
N ARG A 757 -3.64 -55.95 40.83
CA ARG A 757 -2.36 -55.22 40.77
C ARG A 757 -2.43 -53.79 41.34
N GLN A 758 -3.62 -53.25 41.57
CA GLN A 758 -3.82 -51.92 42.13
C GLN A 758 -3.60 -51.85 43.64
N ASP A 759 -3.79 -52.97 44.35
CA ASP A 759 -3.60 -53.05 45.81
C ASP A 759 -2.12 -53.15 46.26
N VAL A 760 -1.16 -53.20 45.31
CA VAL A 760 0.28 -53.39 45.63
C VAL A 760 1.13 -52.11 45.46
N MET A 761 0.57 -50.99 44.99
CA MET A 761 1.38 -49.77 44.71
C MET A 761 0.87 -48.50 45.41
N GLU A 762 0.84 -48.51 46.74
CA GLU A 762 1.11 -47.30 47.53
C GLU A 762 2.63 -47.17 47.74
N GLY A 763 3.33 -46.54 46.80
CA GLY A 763 4.77 -46.30 46.91
C GLY A 763 5.33 -45.60 45.68
N ARG A 764 6.03 -44.49 45.89
CA ARG A 764 6.51 -43.54 44.88
C ARG A 764 7.38 -44.14 43.74
N GLN A 765 7.31 -43.45 42.59
CA GLN A 765 8.26 -43.37 41.47
C GLN A 765 8.37 -44.56 40.49
N SER A 766 7.58 -44.53 39.40
CA SER A 766 8.03 -44.74 37.98
C SER A 766 6.84 -44.75 36.99
N LEU A 767 6.10 -43.63 36.87
CA LEU A 767 4.97 -43.53 35.93
C LEU A 767 5.39 -43.23 34.48
N THR A 768 6.66 -42.91 34.19
CA THR A 768 7.08 -42.56 32.82
C THR A 768 7.38 -43.78 31.94
N GLU A 769 7.88 -44.88 32.49
CA GLU A 769 8.20 -46.09 31.72
C GLU A 769 6.95 -46.94 31.42
N GLY A 770 5.94 -46.91 32.29
CA GLY A 770 4.67 -47.63 32.07
C GLY A 770 3.87 -47.09 30.88
N TRP A 771 3.85 -45.76 30.70
CA TRP A 771 3.02 -45.13 29.67
C TRP A 771 3.68 -45.12 28.28
N GLN A 772 5.02 -45.14 28.20
CA GLN A 772 5.71 -45.33 26.92
C GLN A 772 5.48 -46.74 26.34
N ASN A 773 5.40 -47.77 27.18
CA ASN A 773 5.10 -49.14 26.73
C ASN A 773 3.65 -49.30 26.24
N VAL A 774 2.69 -48.58 26.83
CA VAL A 774 1.28 -48.59 26.39
C VAL A 774 1.12 -47.87 25.04
N GLY A 775 1.82 -46.75 24.82
CA GLY A 775 1.82 -46.05 23.55
C GLY A 775 2.46 -46.86 22.41
N LEU A 776 3.53 -47.62 22.69
CA LEU A 776 4.17 -48.49 21.69
C LEU A 776 3.34 -49.73 21.36
N GLN A 777 2.55 -50.26 22.30
CA GLN A 777 1.60 -51.33 22.01
C GLN A 777 0.38 -50.85 21.21
N SER A 778 -0.14 -49.64 21.46
CA SER A 778 -1.28 -49.11 20.70
C SER A 778 -0.93 -48.85 19.23
N ILE A 779 0.30 -48.39 18.94
CA ILE A 779 0.82 -48.21 17.57
C ILE A 779 0.98 -49.56 16.86
N ARG A 780 1.42 -50.61 17.57
CA ARG A 780 1.50 -51.98 17.01
C ARG A 780 0.13 -52.58 16.71
N ILE A 781 -0.87 -52.29 17.54
CA ILE A 781 -2.26 -52.73 17.33
C ILE A 781 -2.91 -51.95 16.17
N HIS A 782 -2.65 -50.65 16.06
CA HIS A 782 -3.14 -49.82 14.96
C HIS A 782 -2.56 -50.27 13.59
N ASN A 783 -1.28 -50.59 13.53
CA ASN A 783 -0.63 -51.13 12.32
C ASN A 783 -1.00 -52.59 12.00
N ALA A 784 -1.62 -53.32 12.94
CA ALA A 784 -2.17 -54.65 12.69
C ALA A 784 -3.66 -54.63 12.30
N LEU A 785 -4.31 -53.46 12.39
CA LEU A 785 -5.72 -53.21 12.05
C LEU A 785 -5.91 -52.47 10.71
N LEU A 786 -4.86 -51.79 10.20
CA LEU A 786 -4.70 -51.44 8.78
C LEU A 786 -4.37 -52.68 7.96
#